data_AF-A0A9Q1JSA8-F1
#
_entry.id   AF-A0A9Q1JSA8-F1
#
_cell.length_a   1.000
_cell.length_b   1.000
_cell.length_c   1.000
_cell.angle_alpha   90.00
_cell.angle_beta   90.00
_cell.angle_gamma   90.00
#
_symmetry.space_group_name_H-M   'P 1'
#
loop_
_entity.id
_entity.type
_entity.pdbx_description
1 polymer ?
#
loop_
_entity_poly.entity_id
_entity_poly.type
_entity_poly.pdbx_seq_one_letter_code
_entity_poly.pdbx_strand_id
1 'polypeptide(L)'
;MALTREECIVVYFLHVLLILMIHANCECSATAGNISRKSFPNGFVFGTASSAYQYEGAVKEGGRGPSVWDKFAHTFGRITDSSNADVAEDQYHRYQEDIGLMKNVGVDAYRFSISWSRIFPNGTGQVNQAGVDYYNNLIDSLLANGIEPYVTIFHWDTPQALEDRYKSWLSPRIIVDFGIYAKTLYEKFGDRVKYWITVNEPHVVTIQGYDFGIFAPGRCSILHHLFCKAGNSATEPYIVAHHLILAHATAAKIYKKKYQKKQGGWIGATFDVIWYEPLTNKTEDIEAAQRALDFHLGWFLDPLMFGDYPRSMRERVGKRLPKFCKAEKALMKGSLDFVGINHYTTYYAWDDNTHLVETLFKDVLSDSGVITLPFDSNGKPIGERANSIWLYVVPRGMRELMKYIKHKYGNPPVIITENGMDDSNDPLKPIGEALKDDKRIRYHSDYLQHLAIAINEDGCNVKGYFAWSLLDNWEWVAGYTSRFGLYYVDYTDNLKRYPKNSLNDINRTTFPQGFVFGTASSAYQYEGAVKEDGRGPCVWDKFAHTFGKTLDFSNADVADDHYHRYQEDIGLMKDMGMDAYRFSISWTRIFPDGVGQINRVGVDHYNNFINALLAKGIEPYVTIFHWDTPQALEDKYSGWLSPQIINDFAAYSETLFEKFGDRVKN
;
A
#
# COMPACT_ATOMS: atom_id res chain seq x y z
N MET A 1 -7.79 -32.32 -59.80
CA MET A 1 -7.43 -33.64 -59.23
C MET A 1 -8.21 -33.79 -57.94
N ALA A 2 -9.03 -34.82 -57.82
CA ALA A 2 -9.81 -35.08 -56.62
C ALA A 2 -8.90 -35.73 -55.58
N LEU A 3 -8.77 -35.10 -54.40
CA LEU A 3 -8.01 -35.64 -53.28
C LEU A 3 -8.64 -36.96 -52.83
N THR A 4 -7.79 -37.95 -52.57
CA THR A 4 -8.17 -39.27 -52.08
C THR A 4 -8.69 -39.18 -50.64
N ARG A 5 -9.45 -40.19 -50.20
CA ARG A 5 -10.09 -40.20 -48.87
C ARG A 5 -9.08 -40.09 -47.72
N GLU A 6 -7.85 -40.57 -47.92
CA GLU A 6 -6.75 -40.44 -46.96
C GLU A 6 -6.16 -39.02 -46.93
N GLU A 7 -6.03 -38.36 -48.09
CA GLU A 7 -5.58 -36.96 -48.17
C GLU A 7 -6.60 -35.99 -47.57
N CYS A 8 -7.90 -36.25 -47.71
CA CYS A 8 -8.95 -35.49 -47.01
C CYS A 8 -8.91 -35.66 -45.49
N ILE A 9 -8.52 -36.84 -44.98
CA ILE A 9 -8.38 -37.09 -43.54
C ILE A 9 -7.16 -36.33 -42.98
N VAL A 10 -6.06 -36.28 -43.72
CA VAL A 10 -4.85 -35.52 -43.32
C VAL A 10 -5.10 -34.02 -43.35
N VAL A 11 -5.82 -33.50 -44.36
CA VAL A 11 -6.19 -32.07 -44.43
C VAL A 11 -7.21 -31.69 -43.34
N TYR A 12 -8.13 -32.60 -42.99
CA TYR A 12 -9.07 -32.42 -41.87
C TYR A 12 -8.35 -32.45 -40.52
N PHE A 13 -7.39 -33.37 -40.32
CA PHE A 13 -6.57 -33.40 -39.11
C PHE A 13 -5.67 -32.16 -38.98
N LEU A 14 -5.10 -31.67 -40.08
CA LEU A 14 -4.31 -30.43 -40.09
C LEU A 14 -5.18 -29.19 -39.83
N HIS A 15 -6.42 -29.14 -40.34
CA HIS A 15 -7.36 -28.06 -40.01
C HIS A 15 -7.87 -28.14 -38.57
N VAL A 16 -8.11 -29.35 -38.03
CA VAL A 16 -8.50 -29.55 -36.63
C VAL A 16 -7.33 -29.25 -35.69
N LEU A 17 -6.08 -29.56 -36.05
CA LEU A 17 -4.89 -29.14 -35.31
C LEU A 17 -4.64 -27.63 -35.38
N LEU A 18 -4.91 -26.98 -36.53
CA LEU A 18 -4.83 -25.52 -36.66
C LEU A 18 -5.95 -24.82 -35.88
N ILE A 19 -7.17 -25.39 -35.86
CA ILE A 19 -8.31 -24.90 -35.08
C ILE A 19 -8.11 -25.17 -33.59
N LEU A 20 -7.47 -26.28 -33.18
CA LEU A 20 -7.07 -26.56 -31.80
C LEU A 20 -5.88 -25.68 -31.35
N MET A 21 -5.01 -25.24 -32.27
CA MET A 21 -4.00 -24.22 -31.97
C MET A 21 -4.57 -22.80 -31.91
N ILE A 22 -5.74 -22.55 -32.51
CA ILE A 22 -6.45 -21.25 -32.44
C ILE A 22 -7.53 -21.22 -31.34
N HIS A 23 -7.98 -22.39 -30.85
CA HIS A 23 -8.92 -22.55 -29.72
C HIS A 23 -8.27 -23.12 -28.46
N ALA A 24 -6.93 -23.18 -28.40
CA ALA A 24 -6.25 -23.04 -27.13
C ALA A 24 -6.53 -21.62 -26.66
N ASN A 25 -7.65 -21.47 -25.94
CA ASN A 25 -7.96 -20.29 -25.17
C ASN A 25 -6.66 -19.81 -24.53
N CYS A 26 -6.30 -18.59 -24.85
CA CYS A 26 -5.37 -17.80 -24.09
C CYS A 26 -6.04 -17.51 -22.73
N GLU A 27 -6.23 -18.56 -21.91
CA GLU A 27 -5.90 -18.44 -20.52
C GLU A 27 -4.38 -18.27 -20.51
N CYS A 28 -3.93 -17.02 -20.68
CA CYS A 28 -2.71 -16.58 -20.03
C CYS A 28 -2.95 -16.80 -18.53
N SER A 29 -2.80 -18.05 -18.08
CA SER A 29 -2.08 -18.31 -16.86
C SER A 29 -0.72 -17.71 -17.11
N ALA A 30 -0.59 -16.42 -16.78
CA ALA A 30 0.70 -15.82 -16.59
C ALA A 30 1.38 -16.75 -15.60
N THR A 31 2.36 -17.51 -16.08
CA THR A 31 3.35 -18.14 -15.21
C THR A 31 3.70 -17.08 -14.18
N ALA A 32 3.49 -17.37 -12.89
CA ALA A 32 3.78 -16.47 -11.79
C ALA A 32 5.25 -16.04 -11.85
N GLY A 33 5.53 -15.04 -12.69
CA GLY A 33 6.80 -14.39 -12.78
C GLY A 33 6.82 -13.49 -11.57
N ASN A 34 7.75 -13.74 -10.65
CA ASN A 34 7.95 -12.89 -9.49
C ASN A 34 8.08 -11.44 -9.95
N ILE A 35 7.01 -10.66 -9.77
CA ILE A 35 7.00 -9.25 -10.09
C ILE A 35 7.91 -8.53 -9.12
N SER A 36 8.70 -7.58 -9.63
CA SER A 36 9.58 -6.78 -8.80
C SER A 36 9.55 -5.33 -9.27
N ARG A 37 10.18 -4.42 -8.51
CA ARG A 37 10.35 -3.03 -8.96
C ARG A 37 10.98 -2.91 -10.35
N LYS A 38 11.82 -3.87 -10.77
CA LYS A 38 12.45 -3.90 -12.10
C LYS A 38 11.48 -4.21 -13.25
N SER A 39 10.29 -4.72 -12.94
CA SER A 39 9.23 -4.96 -13.92
C SER A 39 8.55 -3.66 -14.39
N PHE A 40 8.85 -2.53 -13.75
CA PHE A 40 8.26 -1.22 -14.03
C PHE A 40 9.31 -0.24 -14.57
N PRO A 41 8.90 0.79 -15.34
CA PRO A 41 9.83 1.77 -15.90
C PRO A 41 10.62 2.53 -14.82
N ASN A 42 11.81 3.00 -15.18
CA ASN A 42 12.58 3.88 -14.31
C ASN A 42 11.76 5.12 -13.90
N GLY A 43 11.78 5.44 -12.60
CA GLY A 43 11.00 6.54 -12.03
C GLY A 43 9.53 6.19 -11.74
N PHE A 44 9.12 4.92 -11.89
CA PHE A 44 7.81 4.47 -11.41
C PHE A 44 7.76 4.53 -9.88
N VAL A 45 6.72 5.17 -9.35
CA VAL A 45 6.55 5.42 -7.91
C VAL A 45 5.75 4.31 -7.26
N PHE A 46 6.30 3.70 -6.21
CA PHE A 46 5.54 2.81 -5.32
C PHE A 46 5.24 3.55 -4.02
N GLY A 47 3.96 3.68 -3.71
CA GLY A 47 3.51 4.40 -2.53
C GLY A 47 2.49 3.61 -1.71
N THR A 48 2.08 4.23 -0.62
CA THR A 48 0.91 3.84 0.15
C THR A 48 0.04 5.07 0.40
N ALA A 49 -1.20 4.86 0.81
CA ALA A 49 -2.19 5.92 0.90
C ALA A 49 -2.98 5.90 2.23
N SER A 50 -3.51 7.08 2.59
CA SER A 50 -4.42 7.31 3.71
C SER A 50 -5.42 8.41 3.40
N SER A 51 -6.39 8.59 4.30
CA SER A 51 -7.26 9.76 4.37
C SER A 51 -7.32 10.31 5.79
N ALA A 52 -7.56 11.62 5.90
CA ALA A 52 -7.51 12.33 7.16
C ALA A 52 -8.51 11.79 8.17
N TYR A 53 -9.77 11.60 7.77
CA TYR A 53 -10.81 11.13 8.69
C TYR A 53 -10.59 9.66 9.11
N GLN A 54 -9.99 8.84 8.25
CA GLN A 54 -9.73 7.43 8.56
C GLN A 54 -8.46 7.21 9.41
N TYR A 55 -7.51 8.16 9.44
CA TYR A 55 -6.22 8.00 10.09
C TYR A 55 -5.96 8.95 11.26
N GLU A 56 -6.35 10.22 11.16
CA GLU A 56 -5.83 11.26 12.06
C GLU A 56 -6.39 11.19 13.48
N GLY A 57 -7.71 11.03 13.60
CA GLY A 57 -8.41 11.23 14.87
C GLY A 57 -8.26 12.66 15.42
N ALA A 58 -8.12 12.76 16.74
CA ALA A 58 -7.92 14.01 17.47
C ALA A 58 -8.98 15.07 17.09
N VAL A 59 -10.25 14.64 17.01
CA VAL A 59 -11.34 15.45 16.44
C VAL A 59 -11.70 16.69 17.26
N LYS A 60 -11.30 16.73 18.54
CA LYS A 60 -11.50 17.84 19.50
C LYS A 60 -10.23 18.65 19.78
N GLU A 61 -9.12 18.35 19.13
CA GLU A 61 -7.81 18.92 19.42
C GLU A 61 -7.36 19.94 18.39
N GLY A 62 -6.39 20.77 18.78
CA GLY A 62 -5.73 21.72 17.88
C GLY A 62 -6.69 22.72 17.22
N GLY A 63 -7.88 22.97 17.77
CA GLY A 63 -8.87 23.90 17.22
C GLY A 63 -9.62 23.42 15.97
N ARG A 64 -9.57 22.13 15.63
CA ARG A 64 -10.34 21.53 14.53
C ARG A 64 -11.85 21.72 14.72
N GLY A 65 -12.56 22.06 13.64
CA GLY A 65 -14.04 22.05 13.61
C GLY A 65 -14.60 20.69 13.19
N PRO A 66 -15.89 20.40 13.41
CA PRO A 66 -16.49 19.15 12.96
C PRO A 66 -16.63 19.10 11.43
N SER A 67 -16.41 17.93 10.85
CA SER A 67 -16.78 17.57 9.48
C SER A 67 -18.15 16.89 9.42
N VAL A 68 -18.66 16.68 8.21
CA VAL A 68 -19.91 15.93 7.97
C VAL A 68 -19.82 14.48 8.46
N TRP A 69 -18.63 13.88 8.43
CA TRP A 69 -18.41 12.53 8.92
C TRP A 69 -18.44 12.44 10.45
N ASP A 70 -17.94 13.46 11.16
CA ASP A 70 -18.05 13.50 12.63
C ASP A 70 -19.52 13.41 13.05
N LYS A 71 -20.39 14.22 12.43
CA LYS A 71 -21.83 14.21 12.74
C LYS A 71 -22.52 12.92 12.29
N PHE A 72 -22.14 12.40 11.12
CA PHE A 72 -22.74 11.20 10.55
C PHE A 72 -22.41 9.94 11.37
N ALA A 73 -21.14 9.73 11.71
CA ALA A 73 -20.70 8.58 12.49
C ALA A 73 -21.30 8.54 13.91
N HIS A 74 -21.53 9.71 14.51
CA HIS A 74 -22.22 9.83 15.80
C HIS A 74 -23.75 9.65 15.72
N THR A 75 -24.31 9.45 14.53
CA THR A 75 -25.74 9.17 14.37
C THR A 75 -25.98 7.67 14.53
N PHE A 76 -26.81 7.29 15.50
CA PHE A 76 -27.15 5.90 15.78
C PHE A 76 -27.59 5.13 14.52
N GLY A 77 -27.05 3.92 14.34
CA GLY A 77 -27.40 3.02 13.25
C GLY A 77 -26.81 3.38 11.89
N ARG A 78 -25.90 4.35 11.80
CA ARG A 78 -25.21 4.71 10.54
C ARG A 78 -23.96 3.89 10.26
N ILE A 79 -23.30 3.39 11.30
CA ILE A 79 -22.05 2.64 11.22
C ILE A 79 -22.32 1.20 11.67
N THR A 80 -21.85 0.22 10.90
CA THR A 80 -22.15 -1.21 11.09
C THR A 80 -21.83 -1.70 12.50
N ASP A 81 -20.68 -1.31 13.05
CA ASP A 81 -20.24 -1.66 14.41
C ASP A 81 -20.51 -0.57 15.45
N SER A 82 -21.25 0.49 15.07
CA SER A 82 -21.52 1.67 15.91
C SER A 82 -20.28 2.45 16.38
N SER A 83 -19.12 2.21 15.75
CA SER A 83 -17.89 2.98 16.04
C SER A 83 -17.89 4.35 15.37
N ASN A 84 -16.87 5.15 15.66
CA ASN A 84 -16.55 6.39 14.97
C ASN A 84 -15.02 6.55 14.85
N ALA A 85 -14.57 7.59 14.15
CA ALA A 85 -13.16 7.88 13.94
C ALA A 85 -12.65 9.04 14.82
N ASP A 86 -13.17 9.19 16.05
CA ASP A 86 -12.72 10.24 16.97
C ASP A 86 -11.22 10.11 17.30
N VAL A 87 -10.76 8.86 17.39
CA VAL A 87 -9.36 8.48 17.59
C VAL A 87 -8.75 7.93 16.29
N ALA A 88 -9.49 7.13 15.53
CA ALA A 88 -8.97 6.50 14.31
C ALA A 88 -7.66 5.74 14.63
N GLU A 89 -6.61 5.97 13.83
CA GLU A 89 -5.27 5.42 14.06
C GLU A 89 -4.35 6.38 14.83
N ASP A 90 -4.91 7.49 15.31
CA ASP A 90 -4.21 8.52 16.08
C ASP A 90 -2.98 9.08 15.37
N GLN A 91 -3.00 9.13 14.04
CA GLN A 91 -1.88 9.65 13.24
C GLN A 91 -1.58 11.11 13.57
N TYR A 92 -2.57 11.87 14.06
CA TYR A 92 -2.35 13.25 14.52
C TYR A 92 -1.22 13.35 15.55
N HIS A 93 -1.10 12.35 16.43
CA HIS A 93 -0.02 12.24 17.42
C HIS A 93 1.11 11.32 16.99
N ARG A 94 0.80 10.27 16.21
CA ARG A 94 1.71 9.15 15.91
C ARG A 94 2.32 9.16 14.52
N TYR A 95 2.17 10.22 13.74
CA TYR A 95 2.68 10.26 12.37
C TYR A 95 4.18 9.92 12.24
N GLN A 96 5.01 10.20 13.24
CA GLN A 96 6.43 9.81 13.21
C GLN A 96 6.63 8.29 13.25
N GLU A 97 5.83 7.57 14.03
CA GLU A 97 5.81 6.11 14.06
C GLU A 97 5.41 5.56 12.69
N ASP A 98 4.30 6.08 12.13
CA ASP A 98 3.78 5.64 10.83
C ASP A 98 4.79 5.89 9.69
N ILE A 99 5.51 7.02 9.71
CA ILE A 99 6.60 7.31 8.76
C ILE A 99 7.75 6.31 8.91
N GLY A 100 8.09 5.93 10.14
CA GLY A 100 9.06 4.86 10.41
C GLY A 100 8.66 3.54 9.77
N LEU A 101 7.37 3.20 9.82
CA LEU A 101 6.81 2.02 9.15
C LEU A 101 6.92 2.13 7.62
N MET A 102 6.55 3.27 7.04
CA MET A 102 6.69 3.51 5.59
C MET A 102 8.14 3.32 5.11
N LYS A 103 9.11 3.81 5.88
CA LYS A 103 10.54 3.63 5.60
C LYS A 103 10.95 2.16 5.64
N ASN A 104 10.43 1.39 6.58
CA ASN A 104 10.68 -0.06 6.68
C ASN A 104 10.11 -0.83 5.49
N VAL A 105 8.94 -0.42 4.99
CA VAL A 105 8.35 -0.97 3.74
C VAL A 105 9.15 -0.56 2.50
N GLY A 106 9.81 0.61 2.54
CA GLY A 106 10.62 1.13 1.44
C GLY A 106 9.81 1.80 0.32
N VAL A 107 8.66 2.40 0.67
CA VAL A 107 7.85 3.20 -0.27
C VAL A 107 8.56 4.49 -0.68
N ASP A 108 8.33 4.93 -1.91
CA ASP A 108 8.88 6.18 -2.46
C ASP A 108 8.01 7.40 -2.10
N ALA A 109 6.72 7.16 -1.87
CA ALA A 109 5.73 8.22 -1.71
C ALA A 109 4.63 7.84 -0.72
N TYR A 110 4.09 8.87 -0.07
CA TYR A 110 2.91 8.75 0.77
C TYR A 110 1.82 9.68 0.28
N ARG A 111 0.68 9.09 -0.07
CA ARG A 111 -0.53 9.84 -0.39
C ARG A 111 -1.37 10.01 0.85
N PHE A 112 -1.60 11.24 1.28
CA PHE A 112 -2.51 11.53 2.40
C PHE A 112 -3.43 12.69 2.05
N SER A 113 -4.52 12.87 2.80
CA SER A 113 -5.38 14.05 2.63
C SER A 113 -5.19 15.05 3.76
N ILE A 114 -5.44 16.32 3.45
CA ILE A 114 -5.49 17.39 4.46
C ILE A 114 -6.95 17.56 4.87
N SER A 115 -7.23 17.59 6.18
CA SER A 115 -8.58 17.79 6.66
C SER A 115 -9.02 19.24 6.51
N TRP A 116 -10.07 19.48 5.72
CA TRP A 116 -10.59 20.82 5.50
C TRP A 116 -11.06 21.43 6.83
N SER A 117 -11.77 20.65 7.63
CA SER A 117 -12.27 21.09 8.95
C SER A 117 -11.16 21.40 9.96
N ARG A 118 -9.94 20.85 9.78
CA ARG A 118 -8.77 21.14 10.60
C ARG A 118 -8.07 22.44 10.17
N ILE A 119 -8.09 22.78 8.88
CA ILE A 119 -7.52 24.04 8.36
C ILE A 119 -8.50 25.21 8.51
N PHE A 120 -9.78 24.99 8.22
CA PHE A 120 -10.86 25.96 8.38
C PHE A 120 -11.99 25.36 9.24
N PRO A 121 -11.97 25.57 10.56
CA PRO A 121 -12.98 25.01 11.48
C PRO A 121 -14.42 25.40 11.14
N ASN A 122 -14.62 26.61 10.60
CA ASN A 122 -15.93 27.11 10.14
C ASN A 122 -16.14 26.93 8.61
N GLY A 123 -15.29 26.13 7.99
CA GLY A 123 -15.19 25.84 6.55
C GLY A 123 -14.61 26.94 5.68
N THR A 124 -14.58 28.18 6.17
CA THR A 124 -14.01 29.35 5.50
C THR A 124 -13.58 30.37 6.57
N GLY A 125 -12.93 31.46 6.17
CA GLY A 125 -12.55 32.55 7.07
C GLY A 125 -11.16 32.38 7.70
N GLN A 126 -11.09 32.30 9.03
CA GLN A 126 -9.81 32.25 9.75
C GLN A 126 -9.17 30.86 9.62
N VAL A 127 -7.90 30.85 9.20
CA VAL A 127 -7.07 29.64 9.17
C VAL A 127 -6.71 29.24 10.60
N ASN A 128 -6.86 27.96 10.90
CA ASN A 128 -6.38 27.37 12.14
C ASN A 128 -4.88 27.03 12.02
N GLN A 129 -4.04 27.80 12.71
CA GLN A 129 -2.59 27.65 12.61
C GLN A 129 -2.09 26.32 13.17
N ALA A 130 -2.69 25.79 14.23
CA ALA A 130 -2.30 24.48 14.78
C ALA A 130 -2.54 23.33 13.78
N GLY A 131 -3.61 23.42 12.98
CA GLY A 131 -3.84 22.50 11.85
C GLY A 131 -2.75 22.63 10.79
N VAL A 132 -2.34 23.86 10.45
CA VAL A 132 -1.24 24.11 9.50
C VAL A 132 0.08 23.54 10.02
N ASP A 133 0.38 23.73 11.30
CA ASP A 133 1.62 23.26 11.93
C ASP A 133 1.71 21.74 11.93
N TYR A 134 0.59 21.03 12.19
CA TYR A 134 0.52 19.57 12.07
C TYR A 134 0.94 19.09 10.67
N TYR A 135 0.32 19.62 9.61
CA TYR A 135 0.66 19.17 8.25
C TYR A 135 2.07 19.61 7.81
N ASN A 136 2.58 20.76 8.28
CA ASN A 136 3.98 21.11 8.09
C ASN A 136 4.90 20.05 8.69
N ASN A 137 4.67 19.66 9.94
CA ASN A 137 5.49 18.67 10.63
C ASN A 137 5.42 17.29 9.95
N LEU A 138 4.23 16.87 9.50
CA LEU A 138 4.04 15.65 8.72
C LEU A 138 4.83 15.70 7.41
N ILE A 139 4.67 16.76 6.61
CA ILE A 139 5.35 16.94 5.32
C ILE A 139 6.87 16.99 5.50
N ASP A 140 7.35 17.74 6.47
CA ASP A 140 8.79 17.86 6.75
C ASP A 140 9.38 16.52 7.19
N SER A 141 8.64 15.76 8.00
CA SER A 141 9.08 14.44 8.47
C SER A 141 9.09 13.39 7.35
N LEU A 142 8.12 13.43 6.43
CA LEU A 142 8.11 12.57 5.23
C LEU A 142 9.33 12.85 4.36
N LEU A 143 9.57 14.11 4.03
CA LEU A 143 10.71 14.53 3.20
C LEU A 143 12.05 14.22 3.86
N ALA A 144 12.17 14.41 5.18
CA ALA A 144 13.37 14.04 5.94
C ALA A 144 13.67 12.53 5.89
N ASN A 145 12.67 11.70 5.61
CA ASN A 145 12.81 10.26 5.42
C ASN A 145 12.81 9.82 3.95
N GLY A 146 12.89 10.78 3.01
CA GLY A 146 12.96 10.48 1.58
C GLY A 146 11.63 10.00 0.97
N ILE A 147 10.50 10.29 1.62
CA ILE A 147 9.16 9.90 1.17
C ILE A 147 8.47 11.14 0.58
N GLU A 148 8.11 11.08 -0.70
CA GLU A 148 7.48 12.21 -1.41
C GLU A 148 5.99 12.36 -1.03
N PRO A 149 5.53 13.56 -0.62
CA PRO A 149 4.13 13.78 -0.26
C PRO A 149 3.23 13.97 -1.49
N TYR A 150 2.22 13.10 -1.61
CA TYR A 150 1.12 13.22 -2.58
C TYR A 150 -0.15 13.68 -1.85
N VAL A 151 -0.51 14.96 -1.98
CA VAL A 151 -1.54 15.56 -1.13
C VAL A 151 -2.90 15.58 -1.80
N THR A 152 -3.86 14.93 -1.17
CA THR A 152 -5.29 15.04 -1.50
C THR A 152 -5.91 16.22 -0.75
N ILE A 153 -6.46 17.19 -1.47
CA ILE A 153 -7.06 18.39 -0.90
C ILE A 153 -8.39 18.06 -0.22
N PHE A 154 -9.23 17.24 -0.86
CA PHE A 154 -10.52 16.85 -0.31
C PHE A 154 -10.76 15.35 -0.44
N HIS A 155 -10.99 14.73 0.72
CA HIS A 155 -11.32 13.32 0.87
C HIS A 155 -12.57 13.19 1.75
N TRP A 156 -13.69 13.68 1.22
CA TRP A 156 -15.07 13.52 1.73
C TRP A 156 -15.38 14.25 3.05
N ASP A 157 -14.40 14.89 3.67
CA ASP A 157 -14.46 15.45 5.01
C ASP A 157 -14.93 16.91 5.05
N THR A 158 -16.02 17.22 4.33
CA THR A 158 -16.55 18.59 4.22
C THR A 158 -16.82 19.16 5.62
N PRO A 159 -16.42 20.40 5.95
CA PRO A 159 -16.72 21.00 7.25
C PRO A 159 -18.24 21.09 7.48
N GLN A 160 -18.72 20.60 8.63
CA GLN A 160 -20.15 20.57 8.97
C GLN A 160 -20.77 21.98 8.96
N ALA A 161 -19.98 23.00 9.25
CA ALA A 161 -20.40 24.40 9.18
C ALA A 161 -20.90 24.81 7.77
N LEU A 162 -20.34 24.24 6.69
CA LEU A 162 -20.78 24.52 5.31
C LEU A 162 -22.07 23.75 4.99
N GLU A 163 -22.19 22.52 5.50
CA GLU A 163 -23.40 21.70 5.38
C GLU A 163 -24.60 22.34 6.08
N ASP A 164 -24.39 22.85 7.28
CA ASP A 164 -25.44 23.53 8.04
C ASP A 164 -25.80 24.88 7.39
N ARG A 165 -24.82 25.63 6.87
CA ARG A 165 -25.04 26.96 6.30
C ARG A 165 -25.75 26.95 4.95
N TYR A 166 -25.39 26.03 4.06
CA TYR A 166 -25.94 26.03 2.70
C TYR A 166 -25.99 24.65 2.03
N LYS A 167 -25.87 23.55 2.79
CA LYS A 167 -25.90 22.17 2.26
C LYS A 167 -24.73 21.84 1.33
N SER A 168 -23.55 22.36 1.67
CA SER A 168 -22.27 22.02 1.04
C SER A 168 -22.34 21.96 -0.50
N TRP A 169 -22.22 20.77 -1.07
CA TRP A 169 -22.13 20.49 -2.49
C TRP A 169 -23.43 20.68 -3.27
N LEU A 170 -24.56 20.94 -2.60
CA LEU A 170 -25.80 21.35 -3.26
C LEU A 170 -25.84 22.84 -3.62
N SER A 171 -24.87 23.62 -3.14
CA SER A 171 -24.80 25.06 -3.39
C SER A 171 -23.54 25.42 -4.20
N PRO A 172 -23.65 26.27 -5.24
CA PRO A 172 -22.48 26.71 -6.01
C PRO A 172 -21.49 27.52 -5.18
N ARG A 173 -21.87 27.99 -3.99
CA ARG A 173 -20.97 28.67 -3.05
C ARG A 173 -19.78 27.82 -2.64
N ILE A 174 -19.95 26.49 -2.58
CA ILE A 174 -18.87 25.55 -2.22
C ILE A 174 -17.66 25.65 -3.15
N ILE A 175 -17.87 26.01 -4.42
CA ILE A 175 -16.79 26.14 -5.42
C ILE A 175 -15.82 27.25 -5.00
N VAL A 176 -16.36 28.35 -4.46
CA VAL A 176 -15.57 29.49 -3.98
C VAL A 176 -14.83 29.13 -2.71
N ASP A 177 -15.54 28.56 -1.73
CA ASP A 177 -14.94 28.17 -0.44
C ASP A 177 -13.86 27.08 -0.64
N PHE A 178 -14.09 26.10 -1.52
CA PHE A 178 -13.10 25.10 -1.91
C PHE A 178 -11.88 25.73 -2.61
N GLY A 179 -12.09 26.70 -3.50
CA GLY A 179 -11.01 27.44 -4.15
C GLY A 179 -10.14 28.22 -3.17
N ILE A 180 -10.74 28.82 -2.13
CA ILE A 180 -10.02 29.50 -1.04
C ILE A 180 -9.23 28.49 -0.20
N TYR A 181 -9.84 27.35 0.09
CA TYR A 181 -9.18 26.27 0.81
C TYR A 181 -7.95 25.75 0.06
N ALA A 182 -8.12 25.34 -1.21
CA ALA A 182 -7.04 24.88 -2.07
C ALA A 182 -5.91 25.93 -2.21
N LYS A 183 -6.26 27.21 -2.43
CA LYS A 183 -5.29 28.31 -2.47
C LYS A 183 -4.44 28.36 -1.20
N THR A 184 -5.07 28.23 -0.04
CA THR A 184 -4.40 28.28 1.26
C THR A 184 -3.40 27.13 1.40
N LEU A 185 -3.78 25.92 0.95
CA LEU A 185 -2.86 24.77 0.95
C LEU A 185 -1.65 25.01 0.05
N TYR A 186 -1.84 25.55 -1.15
CA TYR A 186 -0.73 25.89 -2.05
C TYR A 186 0.21 26.93 -1.43
N GLU A 187 -0.33 27.91 -0.71
CA GLU A 187 0.46 28.95 -0.03
C GLU A 187 1.26 28.41 1.15
N LYS A 188 0.72 27.43 1.89
CA LYS A 188 1.32 26.89 3.11
C LYS A 188 2.27 25.72 2.86
N PHE A 189 1.99 24.90 1.85
CA PHE A 189 2.67 23.61 1.68
C PHE A 189 3.28 23.41 0.27
N GLY A 190 2.89 24.21 -0.72
CA GLY A 190 3.30 23.99 -2.11
C GLY A 190 4.78 24.28 -2.41
N ASP A 191 5.51 24.88 -1.48
CA ASP A 191 6.97 24.94 -1.53
C ASP A 191 7.60 23.53 -1.50
N ARG A 192 6.98 22.59 -0.78
CA ARG A 192 7.42 21.21 -0.58
C ARG A 192 6.59 20.18 -1.36
N VAL A 193 5.27 20.33 -1.40
CA VAL A 193 4.37 19.37 -2.06
C VAL A 193 4.37 19.54 -3.58
N LYS A 194 4.71 18.47 -4.31
CA LYS A 194 4.78 18.46 -5.79
C LYS A 194 3.63 17.74 -6.48
N TYR A 195 2.81 16.98 -5.76
CA TYR A 195 1.65 16.31 -6.35
C TYR A 195 0.38 16.63 -5.60
N TRP A 196 -0.56 17.28 -6.29
CA TRP A 196 -1.84 17.72 -5.75
C TRP A 196 -2.99 16.93 -6.39
N ILE A 197 -3.82 16.31 -5.56
CA ILE A 197 -5.07 15.65 -5.96
C ILE A 197 -6.20 16.49 -5.39
N THR A 198 -7.02 17.13 -6.22
CA THR A 198 -8.04 18.07 -5.69
C THR A 198 -9.16 17.34 -4.95
N VAL A 199 -9.67 16.26 -5.52
CA VAL A 199 -10.85 15.54 -5.03
C VAL A 199 -10.57 14.05 -5.18
N ASN A 200 -10.85 13.29 -4.12
CA ASN A 200 -10.90 11.82 -4.15
C ASN A 200 -12.32 11.34 -4.47
N GLU A 201 -12.45 10.41 -5.41
CA GLU A 201 -13.66 9.64 -5.69
C GLU A 201 -14.95 10.48 -5.71
N PRO A 202 -15.05 11.45 -6.62
CA PRO A 202 -16.22 12.32 -6.69
C PRO A 202 -17.51 11.53 -7.02
N HIS A 203 -17.39 10.36 -7.65
CA HIS A 203 -18.52 9.47 -7.89
C HIS A 203 -19.02 8.85 -6.57
N VAL A 204 -18.15 8.37 -5.68
CA VAL A 204 -18.53 7.92 -4.33
C VAL A 204 -19.23 9.01 -3.54
N VAL A 205 -18.67 10.23 -3.47
CA VAL A 205 -19.31 11.36 -2.77
C VAL A 205 -20.73 11.59 -3.26
N THR A 206 -20.91 11.49 -4.57
CA THR A 206 -22.17 11.76 -5.27
C THR A 206 -23.19 10.64 -5.02
N ILE A 207 -22.84 9.39 -5.29
CA ILE A 207 -23.76 8.25 -5.21
C ILE A 207 -23.99 7.81 -3.76
N GLN A 208 -22.93 7.57 -2.99
CA GLN A 208 -23.09 7.09 -1.61
C GLN A 208 -23.68 8.16 -0.68
N GLY A 209 -23.36 9.44 -0.92
CA GLY A 209 -23.79 10.56 -0.08
C GLY A 209 -25.17 11.14 -0.41
N TYR A 210 -25.54 11.17 -1.70
CA TYR A 210 -26.73 11.88 -2.19
C TYR A 210 -27.71 11.02 -3.02
N ASP A 211 -27.38 9.76 -3.29
CA ASP A 211 -28.31 8.80 -3.89
C ASP A 211 -28.68 7.67 -2.92
N PHE A 212 -27.73 6.85 -2.48
CA PHE A 212 -27.98 5.81 -1.49
C PHE A 212 -28.15 6.38 -0.07
N GLY A 213 -27.48 7.49 0.22
CA GLY A 213 -27.52 8.15 1.53
C GLY A 213 -26.95 7.30 2.67
N ILE A 214 -26.06 6.36 2.34
CA ILE A 214 -25.34 5.57 3.33
C ILE A 214 -24.03 6.24 3.76
N PHE A 215 -23.49 7.18 3.00
CA PHE A 215 -22.33 8.00 3.42
C PHE A 215 -22.78 9.40 3.81
N ALA A 216 -21.95 10.12 4.56
CA ALA A 216 -22.23 11.52 4.91
C ALA A 216 -22.41 12.39 3.64
N PRO A 217 -23.41 13.29 3.58
CA PRO A 217 -24.34 13.69 4.65
C PRO A 217 -25.61 12.84 4.77
N GLY A 218 -25.75 11.74 4.02
CA GLY A 218 -26.81 10.75 4.20
C GLY A 218 -28.16 11.16 3.59
N ARG A 219 -28.15 11.61 2.33
CA ARG A 219 -29.33 12.11 1.62
C ARG A 219 -29.76 11.12 0.54
N CYS A 220 -31.05 10.80 0.46
CA CYS A 220 -31.61 9.87 -0.52
C CYS A 220 -33.12 10.01 -0.70
N SER A 221 -33.67 9.42 -1.77
CA SER A 221 -35.12 9.27 -2.02
C SER A 221 -35.71 7.93 -1.59
N ILE A 222 -34.91 6.86 -1.50
CA ILE A 222 -35.40 5.46 -1.52
C ILE A 222 -36.34 5.13 -0.35
N LEU A 223 -37.46 4.45 -0.70
CA LEU A 223 -38.51 3.93 0.19
C LEU A 223 -38.98 4.94 1.26
N HIS A 224 -39.60 6.05 0.83
CA HIS A 224 -40.34 6.97 1.74
C HIS A 224 -39.55 7.49 2.96
N HIS A 225 -38.27 7.82 2.82
CA HIS A 225 -37.47 8.35 3.95
C HIS A 225 -37.23 7.35 5.10
N LEU A 226 -37.40 6.04 4.88
CA LEU A 226 -37.10 5.00 5.87
C LEU A 226 -35.64 5.06 6.34
N PHE A 227 -34.70 5.43 5.46
CA PHE A 227 -33.27 5.51 5.76
C PHE A 227 -32.70 6.94 5.74
N CYS A 228 -33.27 7.86 4.96
CA CYS A 228 -32.80 9.26 4.87
C CYS A 228 -33.92 10.25 5.20
N LYS A 229 -33.64 11.20 6.10
CA LYS A 229 -34.62 12.22 6.52
C LYS A 229 -34.92 13.27 5.44
N ALA A 230 -34.06 13.39 4.44
CA ALA A 230 -34.17 14.35 3.34
C ALA A 230 -33.30 13.88 2.16
N GLY A 231 -33.51 14.49 1.00
CA GLY A 231 -32.74 14.22 -0.22
C GLY A 231 -33.62 14.16 -1.44
N ASN A 232 -32.98 14.12 -2.61
CA ASN A 232 -33.65 13.80 -3.86
C ASN A 232 -32.66 13.12 -4.81
N SER A 233 -32.63 11.79 -4.76
CA SER A 233 -31.83 10.90 -5.61
C SER A 233 -31.95 11.18 -7.11
N ALA A 234 -33.07 11.76 -7.58
CA ALA A 234 -33.25 12.07 -8.99
C ALA A 234 -32.53 13.35 -9.45
N THR A 235 -32.09 14.22 -8.53
CA THR A 235 -31.56 15.55 -8.89
C THR A 235 -30.31 15.96 -8.12
N GLU A 236 -30.23 15.68 -6.82
CA GLU A 236 -29.12 16.09 -5.96
C GLU A 236 -27.77 15.53 -6.44
N PRO A 237 -27.65 14.26 -6.84
CA PRO A 237 -26.38 13.72 -7.33
C PRO A 237 -25.81 14.49 -8.54
N TYR A 238 -26.67 14.92 -9.49
CA TYR A 238 -26.22 15.71 -10.64
C TYR A 238 -25.74 17.11 -10.28
N ILE A 239 -26.35 17.73 -9.26
CA ILE A 239 -25.93 19.04 -8.75
C ILE A 239 -24.56 18.90 -8.05
N VAL A 240 -24.41 17.88 -7.21
CA VAL A 240 -23.17 17.60 -6.46
C VAL A 240 -22.03 17.31 -7.44
N ALA A 241 -22.23 16.41 -8.40
CA ALA A 241 -21.23 16.11 -9.41
C ALA A 241 -20.80 17.34 -10.20
N HIS A 242 -21.76 18.19 -10.59
CA HIS A 242 -21.47 19.43 -11.31
C HIS A 242 -20.59 20.38 -10.49
N HIS A 243 -20.89 20.57 -9.21
CA HIS A 243 -20.09 21.43 -8.34
C HIS A 243 -18.70 20.84 -8.02
N LEU A 244 -18.58 19.52 -7.85
CA LEU A 244 -17.28 18.85 -7.67
C LEU A 244 -16.36 19.06 -8.87
N ILE A 245 -16.89 18.91 -10.09
CA ILE A 245 -16.15 19.14 -11.35
C ILE A 245 -15.67 20.60 -11.43
N LEU A 246 -16.56 21.57 -11.17
CA LEU A 246 -16.22 22.98 -11.20
C LEU A 246 -15.25 23.39 -10.07
N ALA A 247 -15.35 22.76 -8.91
CA ALA A 247 -14.44 22.96 -7.79
C ALA A 247 -13.02 22.48 -8.12
N HIS A 248 -12.88 21.27 -8.71
CA HIS A 248 -11.61 20.80 -9.25
C HIS A 248 -11.02 21.81 -10.25
N ALA A 249 -11.79 22.17 -11.28
CA ALA A 249 -11.29 23.04 -12.34
C ALA A 249 -10.91 24.45 -11.82
N THR A 250 -11.63 24.94 -10.81
CA THR A 250 -11.30 26.20 -10.12
C THR A 250 -9.99 26.09 -9.35
N ALA A 251 -9.80 25.04 -8.55
CA ALA A 251 -8.56 24.82 -7.80
C ALA A 251 -7.35 24.63 -8.73
N ALA A 252 -7.52 23.85 -9.81
CA ALA A 252 -6.50 23.66 -10.85
C ALA A 252 -6.10 24.99 -11.50
N LYS A 253 -7.08 25.81 -11.90
CA LYS A 253 -6.79 27.15 -12.47
C LYS A 253 -6.02 28.03 -11.49
N ILE A 254 -6.34 28.00 -10.20
CA ILE A 254 -5.61 28.75 -9.17
C ILE A 254 -4.16 28.29 -9.13
N TYR A 255 -3.92 26.98 -9.04
CA TYR A 255 -2.58 26.39 -8.98
C TYR A 255 -1.76 26.74 -10.22
N LYS A 256 -2.26 26.39 -11.40
CA LYS A 256 -1.56 26.57 -12.68
C LYS A 256 -1.22 28.05 -12.95
N LYS A 257 -2.14 28.97 -12.64
CA LYS A 257 -1.94 30.40 -12.91
C LYS A 257 -0.98 31.07 -11.91
N LYS A 258 -1.02 30.70 -10.64
CA LYS A 258 -0.35 31.46 -9.57
C LYS A 258 0.85 30.76 -8.95
N TYR A 259 0.86 29.43 -8.92
CA TYR A 259 1.79 28.65 -8.09
C TYR A 259 2.66 27.70 -8.91
N GLN A 260 2.12 27.02 -9.93
CA GLN A 260 2.81 25.94 -10.65
C GLN A 260 4.18 26.36 -11.21
N LYS A 261 4.29 27.55 -11.82
CA LYS A 261 5.59 28.04 -12.34
C LYS A 261 6.65 28.19 -11.25
N LYS A 262 6.27 28.55 -10.03
CA LYS A 262 7.19 28.74 -8.89
C LYS A 262 7.45 27.43 -8.14
N GLN A 263 6.42 26.60 -8.00
CA GLN A 263 6.45 25.42 -7.14
C GLN A 263 6.83 24.13 -7.89
N GLY A 264 6.62 24.08 -9.20
CA GLY A 264 7.02 22.96 -10.05
C GLY A 264 6.19 21.68 -9.89
N GLY A 265 5.03 21.73 -9.24
CA GLY A 265 4.20 20.56 -9.00
C GLY A 265 3.16 20.27 -10.10
N TRP A 266 2.53 19.12 -9.97
CA TRP A 266 1.47 18.59 -10.82
C TRP A 266 0.14 18.62 -10.09
N ILE A 267 -0.95 18.86 -10.81
CA ILE A 267 -2.31 18.85 -10.26
C ILE A 267 -3.22 17.90 -11.03
N GLY A 268 -3.97 17.08 -10.30
CA GLY A 268 -4.89 16.09 -10.83
C GLY A 268 -6.13 15.92 -9.95
N ALA A 269 -6.94 14.92 -10.28
CA ALA A 269 -8.05 14.42 -9.47
C ALA A 269 -8.04 12.89 -9.53
N THR A 270 -8.61 12.25 -8.52
CA THR A 270 -8.68 10.79 -8.41
C THR A 270 -10.11 10.32 -8.59
N PHE A 271 -10.29 9.28 -9.41
CA PHE A 271 -11.60 8.71 -9.75
C PHE A 271 -11.65 7.24 -9.31
N ASP A 272 -12.68 6.87 -8.55
CA ASP A 272 -13.08 5.49 -8.37
C ASP A 272 -13.59 4.93 -9.70
N VAL A 273 -13.12 3.73 -10.03
CA VAL A 273 -13.56 3.05 -11.25
C VAL A 273 -13.67 1.55 -11.02
N ILE A 274 -14.89 1.05 -11.15
CA ILE A 274 -15.13 -0.37 -11.43
C ILE A 274 -14.95 -0.58 -12.93
N TRP A 275 -14.20 -1.60 -13.32
CA TRP A 275 -14.20 -2.04 -14.71
C TRP A 275 -15.48 -2.85 -14.99
N TYR A 276 -16.07 -2.69 -16.16
CA TYR A 276 -17.30 -3.38 -16.54
C TYR A 276 -17.06 -4.28 -17.74
N GLU A 277 -17.22 -5.59 -17.55
CA GLU A 277 -17.27 -6.57 -18.63
C GLU A 277 -18.74 -6.71 -19.10
N PRO A 278 -19.02 -6.76 -20.41
CA PRO A 278 -20.37 -7.08 -20.86
C PRO A 278 -20.73 -8.51 -20.42
N LEU A 279 -21.95 -8.71 -19.93
CA LEU A 279 -22.41 -10.03 -19.47
C LEU A 279 -22.39 -11.07 -20.61
N THR A 280 -22.74 -10.63 -21.83
CA THR A 280 -22.72 -11.45 -23.03
C THR A 280 -22.11 -10.69 -24.20
N ASN A 281 -21.81 -11.38 -25.31
CA ASN A 281 -21.30 -10.76 -26.55
C ASN A 281 -22.39 -10.05 -27.37
N LYS A 282 -23.58 -9.84 -26.80
CA LYS A 282 -24.65 -9.08 -27.45
C LYS A 282 -24.28 -7.60 -27.53
N THR A 283 -24.68 -6.94 -28.60
CA THR A 283 -24.43 -5.51 -28.81
C THR A 283 -24.99 -4.69 -27.65
N GLU A 284 -26.18 -5.04 -27.16
CA GLU A 284 -26.87 -4.34 -26.08
C GLU A 284 -26.07 -4.37 -24.76
N ASP A 285 -25.44 -5.51 -24.44
CA ASP A 285 -24.64 -5.67 -23.22
C ASP A 285 -23.28 -4.97 -23.33
N ILE A 286 -22.68 -4.97 -24.53
CA ILE A 286 -21.45 -4.21 -24.83
C ILE A 286 -21.72 -2.71 -24.70
N GLU A 287 -22.82 -2.23 -25.26
CA GLU A 287 -23.26 -0.83 -25.11
C GLU A 287 -23.60 -0.51 -23.65
N ALA A 288 -24.21 -1.44 -22.90
CA ALA A 288 -24.50 -1.27 -21.49
C ALA A 288 -23.22 -1.16 -20.64
N ALA A 289 -22.20 -1.98 -20.89
CA ALA A 289 -20.90 -1.86 -20.24
C ALA A 289 -20.25 -0.48 -20.50
N GLN A 290 -20.34 0.02 -21.73
CA GLN A 290 -19.89 1.39 -22.05
C GLN A 290 -20.71 2.46 -21.31
N ARG A 291 -22.03 2.30 -21.21
CA ARG A 291 -22.88 3.23 -20.45
C ARG A 291 -22.57 3.20 -18.95
N ALA A 292 -22.26 2.04 -18.38
CA ALA A 292 -21.81 1.95 -16.99
C ALA A 292 -20.52 2.74 -16.78
N LEU A 293 -19.54 2.61 -17.69
CA LEU A 293 -18.31 3.42 -17.66
C LEU A 293 -18.58 4.91 -17.85
N ASP A 294 -19.54 5.29 -18.69
CA ASP A 294 -19.92 6.69 -18.88
C ASP A 294 -20.58 7.29 -17.62
N PHE A 295 -21.45 6.54 -16.92
CA PHE A 295 -22.08 6.99 -15.68
C PHE A 295 -21.17 6.89 -14.44
N HIS A 296 -20.03 6.19 -14.54
CA HIS A 296 -19.06 6.06 -13.45
C HIS A 296 -17.86 6.99 -13.67
N LEU A 297 -16.94 6.64 -14.58
CA LEU A 297 -15.74 7.43 -14.88
C LEU A 297 -16.04 8.61 -15.80
N GLY A 298 -16.79 8.39 -16.88
CA GLY A 298 -17.07 9.41 -17.90
C GLY A 298 -17.81 10.63 -17.32
N TRP A 299 -18.66 10.44 -16.32
CA TRP A 299 -19.43 11.51 -15.68
C TRP A 299 -18.53 12.64 -15.17
N PHE A 300 -17.35 12.29 -14.66
CA PHE A 300 -16.40 13.25 -14.11
C PHE A 300 -15.24 13.52 -15.07
N LEU A 301 -14.72 12.50 -15.78
CA LEU A 301 -13.53 12.65 -16.62
C LEU A 301 -13.84 13.24 -18.00
N ASP A 302 -14.98 12.92 -18.65
CA ASP A 302 -15.33 13.52 -19.96
C ASP A 302 -15.46 15.06 -19.88
N PRO A 303 -16.08 15.67 -18.84
CA PRO A 303 -16.09 17.12 -18.67
C PRO A 303 -14.70 17.74 -18.60
N LEU A 304 -13.75 17.08 -17.94
CA LEU A 304 -12.39 17.59 -17.75
C LEU A 304 -11.52 17.42 -19.02
N MET A 305 -11.74 16.34 -19.77
CA MET A 305 -10.99 16.03 -21.00
C MET A 305 -11.58 16.72 -22.23
N PHE A 306 -12.91 16.75 -22.37
CA PHE A 306 -13.60 17.17 -23.58
C PHE A 306 -14.46 18.43 -23.40
N GLY A 307 -14.78 18.80 -22.16
CA GLY A 307 -15.54 20.02 -21.84
C GLY A 307 -17.06 19.86 -21.84
N ASP A 308 -17.58 18.62 -21.78
CA ASP A 308 -19.01 18.35 -21.59
C ASP A 308 -19.20 16.93 -21.02
N TYR A 309 -20.40 16.64 -20.50
CA TYR A 309 -20.77 15.30 -20.04
C TYR A 309 -20.85 14.28 -21.19
N PRO A 310 -20.72 12.96 -20.90
CA PRO A 310 -20.93 11.91 -21.90
C PRO A 310 -22.27 12.06 -22.62
N ARG A 311 -22.27 11.73 -23.92
CA ARG A 311 -23.48 11.82 -24.75
C ARG A 311 -24.62 10.95 -24.21
N SER A 312 -24.29 9.73 -23.79
CA SER A 312 -25.22 8.76 -23.18
C SER A 312 -25.95 9.34 -21.97
N MET A 313 -25.22 10.00 -21.07
CA MET A 313 -25.81 10.68 -19.91
C MET A 313 -26.73 11.84 -20.33
N ARG A 314 -26.31 12.67 -21.27
CA ARG A 314 -27.12 13.82 -21.73
C ARG A 314 -28.44 13.39 -22.35
N GLU A 315 -28.44 12.32 -23.12
CA GLU A 315 -29.63 11.77 -23.79
C GLU A 315 -30.59 11.13 -22.78
N ARG A 316 -30.06 10.38 -21.80
CA ARG A 316 -30.87 9.65 -20.81
C ARG A 316 -31.40 10.53 -19.68
N VAL A 317 -30.55 11.37 -19.09
CA VAL A 317 -30.91 12.21 -17.93
C VAL A 317 -31.69 13.46 -18.33
N GLY A 318 -31.39 14.01 -19.52
CA GLY A 318 -32.08 15.17 -20.06
C GLY A 318 -31.92 16.44 -19.22
N LYS A 319 -33.04 17.04 -18.79
CA LYS A 319 -33.05 18.36 -18.14
C LYS A 319 -32.52 18.36 -16.70
N ARG A 320 -32.44 17.19 -16.05
CA ARG A 320 -31.93 17.07 -14.67
C ARG A 320 -30.41 17.19 -14.61
N LEU A 321 -29.71 16.90 -15.70
CA LEU A 321 -28.27 17.09 -15.83
C LEU A 321 -27.97 18.58 -16.07
N PRO A 322 -27.20 19.25 -15.19
CA PRO A 322 -26.80 20.63 -15.39
C PRO A 322 -26.02 20.83 -16.71
N LYS A 323 -26.00 22.05 -17.21
CA LYS A 323 -25.28 22.40 -18.44
C LYS A 323 -24.11 23.32 -18.13
N PHE A 324 -22.94 23.00 -18.67
CA PHE A 324 -21.80 23.90 -18.61
C PHE A 324 -21.95 25.07 -19.58
N CYS A 325 -21.83 26.30 -19.08
CA CYS A 325 -21.70 27.49 -19.90
C CYS A 325 -20.32 27.57 -20.57
N LYS A 326 -20.15 28.46 -21.55
CA LYS A 326 -18.89 28.61 -22.30
C LYS A 326 -17.67 28.83 -21.40
N ALA A 327 -17.84 29.62 -20.33
CA ALA A 327 -16.76 29.92 -19.39
C ALA A 327 -16.34 28.69 -18.57
N GLU A 328 -17.31 27.87 -18.14
CA GLU A 328 -17.05 26.63 -17.40
C GLU A 328 -16.38 25.57 -18.29
N LYS A 329 -16.84 25.42 -19.54
CA LYS A 329 -16.19 24.54 -20.51
C LYS A 329 -14.71 24.91 -20.74
N ALA A 330 -14.42 26.20 -20.81
CA ALA A 330 -13.05 26.71 -20.93
C ALA A 330 -12.24 26.53 -19.63
N LEU A 331 -12.89 26.56 -18.47
CA LEU A 331 -12.25 26.35 -17.16
C LEU A 331 -11.77 24.91 -16.98
N MET A 332 -12.55 23.93 -17.45
CA MET A 332 -12.25 22.50 -17.27
C MET A 332 -11.13 22.00 -18.19
N LYS A 333 -11.02 22.51 -19.42
CA LYS A 333 -10.00 22.04 -20.38
C LYS A 333 -8.59 22.30 -19.87
N GLY A 334 -7.77 21.24 -19.85
CA GLY A 334 -6.37 21.33 -19.40
C GLY A 334 -6.20 21.50 -17.89
N SER A 335 -7.23 21.17 -17.10
CA SER A 335 -7.19 21.23 -15.63
C SER A 335 -6.41 20.08 -14.97
N LEU A 336 -6.09 19.02 -15.73
CA LEU A 336 -5.36 17.84 -15.26
C LEU A 336 -3.94 17.80 -15.85
N ASP A 337 -2.94 17.58 -15.00
CA ASP A 337 -1.58 17.16 -15.38
C ASP A 337 -1.45 15.62 -15.33
N PHE A 338 -2.25 14.96 -14.48
CA PHE A 338 -2.37 13.52 -14.39
C PHE A 338 -3.80 13.11 -13.98
N VAL A 339 -4.13 11.85 -14.21
CA VAL A 339 -5.38 11.21 -13.79
C VAL A 339 -5.07 10.19 -12.67
N GLY A 340 -5.63 10.39 -11.49
CA GLY A 340 -5.59 9.40 -10.41
C GLY A 340 -6.70 8.36 -10.61
N ILE A 341 -6.39 7.08 -10.41
CA ILE A 341 -7.36 5.98 -10.52
C ILE A 341 -7.34 5.17 -9.23
N ASN A 342 -8.51 5.01 -8.64
CA ASN A 342 -8.79 4.08 -7.57
C ASN A 342 -9.55 2.90 -8.18
N HIS A 343 -8.91 1.74 -8.26
CA HIS A 343 -9.51 0.57 -8.87
C HIS A 343 -9.35 -0.63 -7.95
N TYR A 344 -10.46 -1.31 -7.67
CA TYR A 344 -10.48 -2.43 -6.74
C TYR A 344 -11.04 -3.71 -7.35
N THR A 345 -11.99 -3.60 -8.30
CA THR A 345 -12.80 -4.73 -8.76
C THR A 345 -13.39 -4.51 -10.16
N THR A 346 -13.97 -5.57 -10.71
CA THR A 346 -14.65 -5.62 -12.01
C THR A 346 -16.01 -6.29 -11.86
N TYR A 347 -17.05 -5.76 -12.50
CA TYR A 347 -18.40 -6.36 -12.55
C TYR A 347 -18.82 -6.71 -13.97
N TYR A 348 -19.83 -7.57 -14.09
CA TYR A 348 -20.59 -7.70 -15.34
C TYR A 348 -21.61 -6.58 -15.45
N ALA A 349 -21.88 -6.16 -16.69
CA ALA A 349 -22.90 -5.16 -17.03
C ALA A 349 -23.77 -5.64 -18.20
N TRP A 350 -25.06 -5.36 -18.15
CA TRP A 350 -26.00 -5.66 -19.23
C TRP A 350 -27.17 -4.67 -19.27
N ASP A 351 -27.88 -4.64 -20.39
CA ASP A 351 -28.97 -3.70 -20.61
C ASP A 351 -30.21 -4.06 -19.76
N ASP A 352 -30.77 -3.07 -19.03
CA ASP A 352 -32.05 -3.23 -18.33
C ASP A 352 -33.23 -3.14 -19.30
N ASN A 353 -33.40 -4.19 -20.11
CA ASN A 353 -34.51 -4.31 -21.05
C ASN A 353 -35.89 -4.39 -20.36
N THR A 354 -35.93 -4.58 -19.04
CA THR A 354 -37.18 -4.72 -18.28
C THR A 354 -37.72 -3.40 -17.75
N HIS A 355 -36.90 -2.34 -17.76
CA HIS A 355 -37.18 -1.05 -17.10
C HIS A 355 -37.58 -1.20 -15.63
N LEU A 356 -37.20 -2.31 -14.98
CA LEU A 356 -37.60 -2.62 -13.61
C LEU A 356 -36.94 -1.65 -12.64
N VAL A 357 -35.66 -1.32 -12.86
CA VAL A 357 -34.90 -0.40 -12.02
C VAL A 357 -35.47 1.01 -12.13
N GLU A 358 -35.77 1.45 -13.36
CA GLU A 358 -36.44 2.73 -13.65
C GLU A 358 -37.82 2.83 -12.99
N THR A 359 -38.61 1.75 -13.05
CA THR A 359 -39.94 1.72 -12.46
C THR A 359 -39.90 1.82 -10.93
N LEU A 360 -38.90 1.18 -10.30
CA LEU A 360 -38.82 1.08 -8.84
C LEU A 360 -38.20 2.29 -8.16
N PHE A 361 -37.13 2.87 -8.72
CA PHE A 361 -36.32 3.86 -8.00
C PHE A 361 -36.38 5.29 -8.56
N LYS A 362 -36.43 5.46 -9.88
CA LYS A 362 -36.39 6.77 -10.57
C LYS A 362 -35.25 7.67 -10.07
N ASP A 363 -34.08 7.07 -9.88
CA ASP A 363 -32.85 7.69 -9.38
C ASP A 363 -31.73 7.68 -10.44
N VAL A 364 -30.54 8.14 -10.07
CA VAL A 364 -29.38 8.22 -10.97
C VAL A 364 -28.92 6.86 -11.47
N LEU A 365 -29.05 5.81 -10.67
CA LEU A 365 -28.68 4.45 -11.09
C LEU A 365 -29.60 3.97 -12.22
N SER A 366 -30.90 4.22 -12.06
CA SER A 366 -31.90 3.86 -13.07
C SER A 366 -31.70 4.60 -14.39
N ASP A 367 -31.17 5.83 -14.34
CA ASP A 367 -30.92 6.64 -15.54
C ASP A 367 -29.85 6.06 -16.47
N SER A 368 -28.95 5.20 -15.95
CA SER A 368 -27.97 4.50 -16.79
C SER A 368 -28.63 3.49 -17.73
N GLY A 369 -29.77 2.91 -17.32
CA GLY A 369 -30.40 1.77 -17.99
C GLY A 369 -29.48 0.55 -18.05
N VAL A 370 -28.69 0.32 -17.00
CA VAL A 370 -27.73 -0.78 -16.90
C VAL A 370 -27.94 -1.49 -15.58
N ILE A 371 -27.87 -2.82 -15.60
CA ILE A 371 -27.72 -3.62 -14.39
C ILE A 371 -26.26 -4.05 -14.30
N THR A 372 -25.66 -3.91 -13.12
CA THR A 372 -24.28 -4.33 -12.87
C THR A 372 -24.24 -5.27 -11.68
N LEU A 373 -23.71 -6.48 -11.88
CA LEU A 373 -23.53 -7.48 -10.81
C LEU A 373 -22.18 -8.19 -10.94
N PRO A 374 -21.63 -8.71 -9.83
CA PRO A 374 -20.42 -9.52 -9.86
C PRO A 374 -20.66 -10.97 -10.28
N PHE A 375 -21.84 -11.31 -10.83
CA PHE A 375 -22.23 -12.68 -11.16
C PHE A 375 -22.61 -12.81 -12.63
N ASP A 376 -22.26 -13.94 -13.24
CA ASP A 376 -22.71 -14.30 -14.58
C ASP A 376 -24.19 -14.75 -14.59
N SER A 377 -24.71 -15.12 -15.77
CA SER A 377 -26.10 -15.58 -15.94
C SER A 377 -26.43 -16.87 -15.18
N ASN A 378 -25.42 -17.62 -14.72
CA ASN A 378 -25.58 -18.84 -13.93
C ASN A 378 -25.37 -18.60 -12.43
N GLY A 379 -25.16 -17.34 -12.02
CA GLY A 379 -24.86 -16.98 -10.63
C GLY A 379 -23.42 -17.24 -10.20
N LYS A 380 -22.50 -17.53 -11.13
CA LYS A 380 -21.08 -17.72 -10.81
C LYS A 380 -20.41 -16.36 -10.64
N PRO A 381 -19.64 -16.13 -9.55
CA PRO A 381 -18.96 -14.86 -9.36
C PRO A 381 -17.82 -14.67 -10.37
N ILE A 382 -17.60 -13.42 -10.77
CA ILE A 382 -16.58 -12.98 -11.74
C ILE A 382 -15.13 -13.18 -11.25
N GLY A 383 -14.95 -13.28 -9.93
CA GLY A 383 -13.68 -13.48 -9.25
C GLY A 383 -13.88 -13.98 -7.82
N GLU A 384 -12.79 -14.25 -7.11
CA GLU A 384 -12.86 -14.57 -5.68
C GLU A 384 -13.31 -13.34 -4.90
N ARG A 385 -14.24 -13.47 -3.95
CA ARG A 385 -14.68 -12.35 -3.09
C ARG A 385 -13.67 -12.11 -1.96
N ALA A 386 -13.38 -10.85 -1.65
CA ALA A 386 -12.71 -10.45 -0.42
C ALA A 386 -13.70 -10.46 0.76
N ASN A 387 -13.43 -9.72 1.83
CA ASN A 387 -14.38 -9.61 2.94
C ASN A 387 -15.61 -8.79 2.54
N SER A 388 -15.40 -7.61 1.95
CA SER A 388 -16.48 -6.74 1.50
C SER A 388 -17.37 -7.41 0.45
N ILE A 389 -18.69 -7.21 0.56
CA ILE A 389 -19.68 -7.81 -0.36
C ILE A 389 -19.52 -7.32 -1.80
N TRP A 390 -18.89 -6.18 -2.00
CA TRP A 390 -18.71 -5.52 -3.30
C TRP A 390 -17.34 -5.81 -3.94
N LEU A 391 -16.39 -6.36 -3.20
CA LEU A 391 -15.00 -6.46 -3.66
C LEU A 391 -14.70 -7.89 -4.15
N TYR A 392 -14.55 -8.02 -5.47
CA TYR A 392 -14.16 -9.25 -6.14
C TYR A 392 -12.79 -9.08 -6.81
N VAL A 393 -11.90 -10.05 -6.62
CA VAL A 393 -10.52 -10.03 -7.11
C VAL A 393 -10.49 -10.35 -8.59
N VAL A 394 -10.32 -9.31 -9.43
CA VAL A 394 -10.36 -9.41 -10.89
C VAL A 394 -9.22 -8.58 -11.52
N PRO A 395 -7.96 -9.04 -11.40
CA PRO A 395 -6.78 -8.26 -11.77
C PRO A 395 -6.72 -7.88 -13.26
N ARG A 396 -7.30 -8.71 -14.14
CA ARG A 396 -7.44 -8.40 -15.57
C ARG A 396 -8.19 -7.10 -15.86
N GLY A 397 -9.11 -6.70 -14.98
CA GLY A 397 -9.84 -5.44 -15.10
C GLY A 397 -8.95 -4.21 -15.02
N MET A 398 -7.85 -4.27 -14.25
CA MET A 398 -6.87 -3.19 -14.17
C MET A 398 -6.22 -2.95 -15.54
N ARG A 399 -5.82 -4.01 -16.25
CA ARG A 399 -5.23 -3.91 -17.59
C ARG A 399 -6.21 -3.30 -18.59
N GLU A 400 -7.45 -3.79 -18.61
CA GLU A 400 -8.47 -3.31 -19.54
C GLU A 400 -8.88 -1.86 -19.25
N LEU A 401 -8.97 -1.46 -17.98
CA LEU A 401 -9.22 -0.08 -17.59
C LEU A 401 -8.09 0.86 -18.07
N MET A 402 -6.83 0.46 -17.93
CA MET A 402 -5.70 1.26 -18.41
C MET A 402 -5.72 1.40 -19.93
N LYS A 403 -6.03 0.33 -20.67
CA LYS A 403 -6.22 0.37 -22.13
C LYS A 403 -7.36 1.30 -22.51
N TYR A 404 -8.50 1.21 -21.82
CA TYR A 404 -9.64 2.10 -22.06
C TYR A 404 -9.25 3.56 -21.87
N ILE A 405 -8.57 3.90 -20.77
CA ILE A 405 -8.12 5.26 -20.50
C ILE A 405 -7.16 5.75 -21.59
N LYS A 406 -6.20 4.90 -21.98
CA LYS A 406 -5.27 5.17 -23.08
C LYS A 406 -6.02 5.53 -24.36
N HIS A 407 -6.96 4.69 -24.78
CA HIS A 407 -7.63 4.82 -26.06
C HIS A 407 -8.67 5.96 -26.08
N LYS A 408 -9.49 6.10 -25.02
CA LYS A 408 -10.53 7.12 -24.96
C LYS A 408 -9.96 8.52 -24.72
N TYR A 409 -9.01 8.66 -23.79
CA TYR A 409 -8.56 9.97 -23.30
C TYR A 409 -7.18 10.40 -23.81
N GLY A 410 -6.58 9.66 -24.76
CA GLY A 410 -5.32 10.06 -25.39
C GLY A 410 -4.07 9.77 -24.56
N ASN A 411 -4.08 8.69 -23.78
CA ASN A 411 -2.95 8.21 -22.97
C ASN A 411 -2.35 9.24 -21.98
N PRO A 412 -3.19 9.93 -21.17
CA PRO A 412 -2.68 10.87 -20.17
C PRO A 412 -1.78 10.13 -19.15
N PRO A 413 -0.90 10.84 -18.43
CA PRO A 413 -0.24 10.25 -17.26
C PRO A 413 -1.28 9.77 -16.25
N VAL A 414 -1.22 8.48 -15.90
CA VAL A 414 -2.09 7.85 -14.90
C VAL A 414 -1.27 7.50 -13.66
N ILE A 415 -1.86 7.67 -12.48
CA ILE A 415 -1.33 7.15 -11.22
C ILE A 415 -2.42 6.29 -10.60
N ILE A 416 -2.10 5.04 -10.26
CA ILE A 416 -3.01 4.22 -9.46
C ILE A 416 -2.90 4.72 -8.03
N THR A 417 -3.88 5.49 -7.58
CA THR A 417 -3.84 6.21 -6.30
C THR A 417 -4.41 5.41 -5.14
N GLU A 418 -5.19 4.36 -5.43
CA GLU A 418 -5.63 3.32 -4.50
C GLU A 418 -5.85 1.99 -5.24
N ASN A 419 -5.38 0.90 -4.64
CA ASN A 419 -5.69 -0.47 -5.01
C ASN A 419 -5.39 -1.38 -3.81
N GLY A 420 -6.27 -2.35 -3.50
CA GLY A 420 -6.10 -3.23 -2.34
C GLY A 420 -7.31 -4.13 -2.10
N MET A 421 -7.30 -4.83 -0.98
CA MET A 421 -8.43 -5.67 -0.55
C MET A 421 -8.57 -5.69 0.97
N ASP A 422 -9.78 -5.99 1.44
CA ASP A 422 -10.07 -6.06 2.86
C ASP A 422 -10.20 -7.47 3.42
N ASP A 423 -9.71 -7.63 4.64
CA ASP A 423 -10.00 -8.77 5.50
C ASP A 423 -11.08 -8.41 6.52
N SER A 424 -11.77 -9.42 7.04
CA SER A 424 -12.70 -9.27 8.17
C SER A 424 -11.94 -8.94 9.45
N ASN A 425 -12.46 -8.00 10.24
CA ASN A 425 -12.02 -7.83 11.63
C ASN A 425 -12.74 -8.82 12.55
N ASP A 426 -12.17 -10.01 12.71
CA ASP A 426 -12.69 -11.03 13.62
C ASP A 426 -12.05 -10.88 15.02
N PRO A 427 -12.80 -10.45 16.05
CA PRO A 427 -12.26 -10.26 17.40
C PRO A 427 -11.88 -11.57 18.08
N LEU A 428 -12.32 -12.73 17.57
CA LEU A 428 -11.97 -14.05 18.10
C LEU A 428 -10.69 -14.60 17.45
N LYS A 429 -10.21 -13.98 16.37
CA LYS A 429 -9.02 -14.43 15.66
C LYS A 429 -7.75 -13.95 16.39
N PRO A 430 -6.86 -14.85 16.83
CA PRO A 430 -5.59 -14.45 17.44
C PRO A 430 -4.75 -13.61 16.48
N ILE A 431 -4.00 -12.65 17.01
CA ILE A 431 -3.22 -11.72 16.18
C ILE A 431 -2.28 -12.44 15.20
N GLY A 432 -1.59 -13.50 15.65
CA GLY A 432 -0.70 -14.29 14.78
C GLY A 432 -1.39 -14.95 13.59
N GLU A 433 -2.70 -15.15 13.63
CA GLU A 433 -3.50 -15.56 12.47
C GLU A 433 -4.05 -14.39 11.66
N ALA A 434 -4.36 -13.26 12.31
CA ALA A 434 -4.77 -12.03 11.63
C ALA A 434 -3.66 -11.41 10.76
N LEU A 435 -2.39 -11.66 11.10
CA LEU A 435 -1.24 -11.23 10.29
C LEU A 435 -1.03 -12.07 9.02
N LYS A 436 -1.66 -13.26 8.91
CA LYS A 436 -1.52 -14.15 7.75
C LYS A 436 -2.51 -13.76 6.65
N ASP A 437 -2.09 -12.87 5.76
CA ASP A 437 -2.91 -12.27 4.71
C ASP A 437 -2.51 -12.71 3.30
N ASP A 438 -2.35 -14.02 3.08
CA ASP A 438 -1.93 -14.61 1.80
C ASP A 438 -2.83 -14.20 0.61
N LYS A 439 -4.11 -13.89 0.88
CA LYS A 439 -5.01 -13.35 -0.15
C LYS A 439 -4.61 -11.95 -0.59
N ARG A 440 -4.19 -11.07 0.33
CA ARG A 440 -3.70 -9.72 0.02
C ARG A 440 -2.38 -9.78 -0.77
N ILE A 441 -1.49 -10.71 -0.43
CA ILE A 441 -0.26 -10.97 -1.20
C ILE A 441 -0.60 -11.31 -2.66
N ARG A 442 -1.46 -12.31 -2.87
CA ARG A 442 -1.90 -12.72 -4.21
C ARG A 442 -2.60 -11.58 -4.96
N TYR A 443 -3.48 -10.84 -4.28
CA TYR A 443 -4.16 -9.68 -4.84
C TYR A 443 -3.17 -8.67 -5.41
N HIS A 444 -2.24 -8.17 -4.60
CA HIS A 444 -1.29 -7.16 -5.06
C HIS A 444 -0.37 -7.69 -6.16
N SER A 445 0.11 -8.94 -6.02
CA SER A 445 0.94 -9.58 -7.04
C SER A 445 0.23 -9.64 -8.39
N ASP A 446 -1.01 -10.13 -8.43
CA ASP A 446 -1.75 -10.30 -9.68
C ASP A 446 -2.13 -8.96 -10.32
N TYR A 447 -2.57 -7.98 -9.51
CA TYR A 447 -2.90 -6.64 -10.02
C TYR A 447 -1.67 -5.91 -10.54
N LEU A 448 -0.52 -6.00 -9.85
CA LEU A 448 0.73 -5.43 -10.33
C LEU A 448 1.22 -6.11 -11.60
N GLN A 449 1.04 -7.43 -11.75
CA GLN A 449 1.40 -8.15 -12.99
C GLN A 449 0.58 -7.63 -14.18
N HIS A 450 -0.74 -7.51 -14.02
CA HIS A 450 -1.59 -6.94 -15.05
C HIS A 450 -1.28 -5.47 -15.35
N LEU A 451 -0.88 -4.69 -14.34
CA LEU A 451 -0.45 -3.31 -14.52
C LEU A 451 0.89 -3.22 -15.28
N ALA A 452 1.85 -4.08 -14.95
CA ALA A 452 3.13 -4.16 -15.66
C ALA A 452 2.93 -4.53 -17.13
N ILE A 453 2.03 -5.48 -17.41
CA ILE A 453 1.66 -5.83 -18.79
C ILE A 453 1.00 -4.63 -19.50
N ALA A 454 0.07 -3.93 -18.85
CA ALA A 454 -0.56 -2.73 -19.41
C ALA A 454 0.46 -1.64 -19.79
N ILE A 455 1.51 -1.48 -18.99
CA ILE A 455 2.58 -0.52 -19.25
C ILE A 455 3.50 -1.01 -20.37
N ASN A 456 4.05 -2.22 -20.22
CA ASN A 456 5.16 -2.71 -21.04
C ASN A 456 4.70 -3.24 -22.41
N GLU A 457 3.54 -3.89 -22.47
CA GLU A 457 3.03 -4.51 -23.70
C GLU A 457 1.97 -3.62 -24.36
N ASP A 458 1.04 -3.08 -23.57
CA ASP A 458 -0.05 -2.26 -24.12
C ASP A 458 0.31 -0.78 -24.23
N GLY A 459 1.47 -0.34 -23.73
CA GLY A 459 1.94 1.05 -23.83
C GLY A 459 1.06 2.08 -23.09
N CYS A 460 0.44 1.67 -21.97
CA CYS A 460 -0.33 2.55 -21.10
C CYS A 460 0.61 3.44 -20.26
N ASN A 461 0.30 4.73 -20.15
CA ASN A 461 1.15 5.72 -19.50
C ASN A 461 0.93 5.80 -17.98
N VAL A 462 1.24 4.72 -17.25
CA VAL A 462 1.10 4.67 -15.79
C VAL A 462 2.42 5.03 -15.11
N LYS A 463 2.36 5.91 -14.09
CA LYS A 463 3.54 6.50 -13.43
C LYS A 463 3.76 6.04 -11.98
N GLY A 464 2.75 5.45 -11.35
CA GLY A 464 2.90 4.96 -10.00
C GLY A 464 1.72 4.12 -9.52
N TYR A 465 1.95 3.45 -8.39
CA TYR A 465 1.02 2.56 -7.73
C TYR A 465 1.03 2.79 -6.23
N PHE A 466 -0.15 3.07 -5.66
CA PHE A 466 -0.34 3.33 -4.24
C PHE A 466 -1.22 2.24 -3.64
N ALA A 467 -0.64 1.43 -2.77
CA ALA A 467 -1.39 0.41 -2.06
C ALA A 467 -2.34 1.07 -1.05
N TRP A 468 -3.63 0.72 -1.13
CA TRP A 468 -4.62 1.06 -0.11
C TRP A 468 -4.74 -0.11 0.86
N SER A 469 -4.22 -0.02 2.08
CA SER A 469 -3.60 1.18 2.70
C SER A 469 -2.42 0.82 3.61
N LEU A 470 -1.76 1.79 4.22
CA LEU A 470 -0.61 1.50 5.10
C LEU A 470 -1.07 0.73 6.34
N LEU A 471 -2.07 1.26 7.03
CA LEU A 471 -2.62 0.76 8.28
C LEU A 471 -4.06 0.31 8.08
N ASP A 472 -4.46 -0.71 8.83
CA ASP A 472 -5.89 -0.92 9.08
C ASP A 472 -6.47 0.37 9.64
N ASN A 473 -7.67 0.73 9.19
CA ASN A 473 -8.26 2.02 9.50
C ASN A 473 -9.79 1.94 9.63
N TRP A 474 -10.41 3.05 9.99
CA TRP A 474 -11.87 3.16 10.09
C TRP A 474 -12.52 3.24 8.70
N GLU A 475 -13.10 2.15 8.21
CA GLU A 475 -13.61 2.01 6.84
C GLU A 475 -15.06 2.50 6.71
N TRP A 476 -15.25 3.81 6.91
CA TRP A 476 -16.51 4.51 6.64
C TRP A 476 -17.73 3.85 7.31
N VAL A 477 -18.75 3.45 6.55
CA VAL A 477 -19.95 2.80 7.10
C VAL A 477 -19.66 1.43 7.70
N ALA A 478 -18.60 0.75 7.27
CA ALA A 478 -18.19 -0.54 7.84
C ALA A 478 -17.48 -0.38 9.18
N GLY A 479 -17.15 0.85 9.60
CA GLY A 479 -16.38 1.13 10.80
C GLY A 479 -15.08 0.32 10.83
N TYR A 480 -14.80 -0.34 11.94
CA TYR A 480 -13.62 -1.18 12.10
C TYR A 480 -13.83 -2.64 11.70
N THR A 481 -14.95 -3.01 11.07
CA THR A 481 -15.23 -4.41 10.66
C THR A 481 -14.41 -4.89 9.47
N SER A 482 -13.78 -3.96 8.74
CA SER A 482 -13.01 -4.19 7.51
C SER A 482 -11.57 -3.69 7.68
N ARG A 483 -10.61 -4.47 7.20
CA ARG A 483 -9.16 -4.24 7.41
C ARG A 483 -8.41 -4.22 6.08
N PHE A 484 -8.02 -3.02 5.61
CA PHE A 484 -7.32 -2.80 4.34
C PHE A 484 -5.80 -2.69 4.46
N GLY A 485 -5.25 -2.53 5.67
CA GLY A 485 -3.86 -2.15 5.87
C GLY A 485 -2.85 -3.22 5.51
N LEU A 486 -1.64 -2.78 5.15
CA LEU A 486 -0.44 -3.61 5.14
C LEU A 486 0.07 -3.90 6.57
N TYR A 487 -0.20 -3.00 7.50
CA TYR A 487 -0.05 -3.20 8.93
C TYR A 487 -1.40 -3.45 9.59
N TYR A 488 -1.44 -4.45 10.47
CA TYR A 488 -2.54 -4.65 11.39
C TYR A 488 -2.45 -3.63 12.51
N VAL A 489 -3.57 -2.96 12.82
CA VAL A 489 -3.68 -2.10 14.01
C VAL A 489 -4.51 -2.80 15.07
N ASP A 490 -3.91 -2.95 16.25
CA ASP A 490 -4.59 -3.46 17.43
C ASP A 490 -5.38 -2.32 18.11
N TYR A 491 -6.67 -2.24 17.78
CA TYR A 491 -7.59 -1.25 18.36
C TYR A 491 -7.81 -1.42 19.87
N THR A 492 -7.37 -2.54 20.46
CA THR A 492 -7.53 -2.85 21.90
C THR A 492 -6.23 -2.71 22.70
N ASP A 493 -5.06 -2.78 22.05
CA ASP A 493 -3.73 -2.60 22.65
C ASP A 493 -3.08 -1.29 22.19
N ASN A 494 -3.67 -0.17 22.60
CA ASN A 494 -3.12 1.18 22.38
C ASN A 494 -2.69 1.43 20.92
N LEU A 495 -3.51 0.99 19.96
CA LEU A 495 -3.29 1.14 18.53
C LEU A 495 -1.93 0.61 18.07
N LYS A 496 -1.42 -0.48 18.65
CA LYS A 496 -0.12 -1.02 18.25
C LYS A 496 -0.15 -1.55 16.81
N ARG A 497 0.87 -1.21 16.01
CA ARG A 497 1.02 -1.65 14.62
C ARG A 497 1.83 -2.94 14.53
N TYR A 498 1.33 -3.92 13.78
CA TYR A 498 1.99 -5.19 13.52
C TYR A 498 2.09 -5.42 12.00
N PRO A 499 3.28 -5.73 11.46
CA PRO A 499 3.42 -6.01 10.04
C PRO A 499 2.65 -7.29 9.67
N LYS A 500 1.79 -7.21 8.65
CA LYS A 500 1.18 -8.42 8.09
C LYS A 500 2.18 -9.13 7.17
N ASN A 501 1.90 -10.38 6.82
CA ASN A 501 2.75 -11.17 5.93
C ASN A 501 2.96 -10.52 4.56
N SER A 502 2.00 -9.71 4.09
CA SER A 502 2.13 -8.91 2.87
C SER A 502 3.31 -7.93 2.84
N LEU A 503 3.92 -7.62 3.99
CA LEU A 503 5.14 -6.82 4.09
C LEU A 503 6.42 -7.66 4.20
N ASN A 504 6.31 -8.94 4.57
CA ASN A 504 7.45 -9.80 4.86
C ASN A 504 7.98 -10.55 3.63
N ASP A 505 7.72 -10.05 2.42
CA ASP A 505 8.19 -10.65 1.16
C ASP A 505 9.70 -10.42 0.90
N ILE A 506 10.53 -10.65 1.92
CA ILE A 506 11.69 -11.54 1.77
C ILE A 506 11.12 -12.95 1.67
N ASN A 507 10.50 -13.27 0.54
CA ASN A 507 9.69 -14.45 0.42
C ASN A 507 10.60 -15.70 0.38
N ARG A 508 10.75 -16.40 1.51
CA ARG A 508 11.49 -17.67 1.58
C ARG A 508 10.97 -18.72 0.60
N THR A 509 9.72 -18.58 0.13
CA THR A 509 9.13 -19.49 -0.86
C THR A 509 9.70 -19.35 -2.27
N THR A 510 10.45 -18.27 -2.57
CA THR A 510 11.19 -18.15 -3.83
C THR A 510 12.52 -18.87 -3.81
N PHE A 511 12.96 -19.36 -2.65
CA PHE A 511 14.19 -20.12 -2.49
C PHE A 511 13.88 -21.62 -2.49
N PRO A 512 14.82 -22.48 -2.93
CA PRO A 512 14.63 -23.92 -2.94
C PRO A 512 14.21 -24.45 -1.56
N GLN A 513 13.38 -25.48 -1.53
CA GLN A 513 13.07 -26.19 -0.29
C GLN A 513 14.37 -26.64 0.40
N GLY A 514 14.57 -26.22 1.66
CA GLY A 514 15.82 -26.47 2.41
C GLY A 514 16.88 -25.37 2.30
N PHE A 515 16.58 -24.23 1.65
CA PHE A 515 17.46 -23.06 1.68
C PHE A 515 17.52 -22.47 3.09
N VAL A 516 18.72 -22.38 3.65
CA VAL A 516 18.96 -21.94 5.03
C VAL A 516 19.18 -20.44 5.07
N PHE A 517 18.36 -19.71 5.82
CA PHE A 517 18.59 -18.29 6.08
C PHE A 517 19.34 -18.13 7.40
N GLY A 518 20.46 -17.43 7.38
CA GLY A 518 21.21 -17.17 8.59
C GLY A 518 21.90 -15.82 8.60
N THR A 519 22.30 -15.41 9.80
CA THR A 519 23.17 -14.26 10.03
C THR A 519 24.54 -14.73 10.54
N ALA A 520 25.54 -13.85 10.52
CA ALA A 520 26.91 -14.23 10.84
C ALA A 520 27.65 -13.18 11.67
N SER A 521 28.58 -13.65 12.50
CA SER A 521 29.49 -12.82 13.29
C SER A 521 30.91 -13.37 13.30
N SER A 522 31.80 -12.66 13.99
CA SER A 522 33.16 -13.10 14.29
C SER A 522 33.48 -12.86 15.76
N ALA A 523 34.34 -13.72 16.34
CA ALA A 523 34.58 -13.72 17.78
C ALA A 523 35.21 -12.40 18.23
N TYR A 524 36.27 -11.93 17.54
CA TYR A 524 37.00 -10.73 17.96
C TYR A 524 36.17 -9.45 17.82
N GLN A 525 35.36 -9.33 16.78
CA GLN A 525 34.60 -8.09 16.52
C GLN A 525 33.30 -8.02 17.32
N TYR A 526 32.82 -9.15 17.86
CA TYR A 526 31.45 -9.28 18.36
C TYR A 526 31.37 -9.73 19.83
N GLU A 527 32.21 -10.67 20.28
CA GLU A 527 32.11 -11.25 21.63
C GLU A 527 32.53 -10.30 22.75
N GLY A 528 33.71 -9.68 22.63
CA GLY A 528 34.33 -8.92 23.72
C GLY A 528 34.79 -9.80 24.89
N ALA A 529 34.64 -9.28 26.12
CA ALA A 529 34.98 -9.95 27.38
C ALA A 529 36.43 -10.50 27.42
N VAL A 530 37.38 -9.69 26.95
CA VAL A 530 38.77 -10.13 26.73
C VAL A 530 39.56 -10.44 28.02
N LYS A 531 38.99 -10.17 29.21
CA LYS A 531 39.65 -10.35 30.53
C LYS A 531 38.89 -11.27 31.50
N GLU A 532 37.76 -11.85 31.10
CA GLU A 532 36.79 -12.36 32.08
C GLU A 532 36.83 -13.87 32.28
N ASP A 533 37.16 -14.63 31.24
CA ASP A 533 37.04 -16.09 31.24
C ASP A 533 38.38 -16.81 31.09
N GLY A 534 39.50 -16.09 31.21
CA GLY A 534 40.83 -16.64 30.99
C GLY A 534 41.24 -16.77 29.52
N ARG A 535 40.48 -16.17 28.58
CA ARG A 535 40.93 -15.97 27.18
C ARG A 535 42.32 -15.32 27.15
N GLY A 536 43.21 -15.88 26.31
CA GLY A 536 44.51 -15.28 26.02
C GLY A 536 44.43 -14.16 24.97
N PRO A 537 45.49 -13.36 24.80
CA PRO A 537 45.53 -12.34 23.75
C PRO A 537 45.69 -12.96 22.36
N CYS A 538 44.97 -12.43 21.37
CA CYS A 538 45.18 -12.72 19.95
C CYS A 538 45.95 -11.59 19.25
N VAL A 539 46.35 -11.84 18.00
CA VAL A 539 47.06 -10.85 17.17
C VAL A 539 46.30 -9.53 16.99
N TRP A 540 44.97 -9.58 16.99
CA TRP A 540 44.14 -8.37 16.91
C TRP A 540 44.16 -7.56 18.21
N ASP A 541 44.23 -8.20 19.38
CA ASP A 541 44.38 -7.48 20.65
C ASP A 541 45.64 -6.59 20.59
N LYS A 542 46.77 -7.14 20.16
CA LYS A 542 48.02 -6.38 20.06
C LYS A 542 47.94 -5.31 18.96
N PHE A 543 47.34 -5.62 17.81
CA PHE A 543 47.19 -4.68 16.71
C PHE A 543 46.32 -3.48 17.09
N ALA A 544 45.12 -3.72 17.62
CA ALA A 544 44.16 -2.67 17.95
C ALA A 544 44.63 -1.78 19.11
N HIS A 545 45.39 -2.33 20.06
CA HIS A 545 46.01 -1.55 21.14
C HIS A 545 47.27 -0.78 20.71
N THR A 546 47.77 -0.98 19.50
CA THR A 546 48.93 -0.22 19.00
C THR A 546 48.47 1.14 18.49
N PHE A 547 48.99 2.21 19.09
CA PHE A 547 48.63 3.58 18.72
C PHE A 547 48.76 3.83 17.21
N GLY A 548 47.70 4.38 16.61
CA GLY A 548 47.64 4.73 15.19
C GLY A 548 47.40 3.56 14.23
N LYS A 549 47.13 2.34 14.75
CA LYS A 549 46.75 1.19 13.91
C LYS A 549 45.24 1.08 13.67
N THR A 550 44.42 1.65 14.56
CA THR A 550 42.98 1.87 14.35
C THR A 550 42.71 3.35 14.07
N LEU A 551 41.79 3.64 13.15
CA LEU A 551 41.54 5.00 12.64
C LEU A 551 40.98 5.95 13.70
N ASP A 552 40.18 5.40 14.61
CA ASP A 552 39.48 6.10 15.69
C ASP A 552 40.11 5.83 17.07
N PHE A 553 41.24 5.12 17.11
CA PHE A 553 41.95 4.70 18.32
C PHE A 553 41.14 3.79 19.25
N SER A 554 40.03 3.20 18.77
CA SER A 554 39.25 2.22 19.53
C SER A 554 39.87 0.82 19.48
N ASN A 555 39.38 -0.07 20.34
CA ASN A 555 39.69 -1.50 20.39
C ASN A 555 38.39 -2.32 20.56
N ALA A 556 38.49 -3.64 20.45
CA ALA A 556 37.35 -4.56 20.58
C ALA A 556 37.30 -5.26 21.95
N ASP A 557 37.78 -4.62 23.03
CA ASP A 557 37.77 -5.23 24.36
C ASP A 557 36.35 -5.58 24.84
N VAL A 558 35.40 -4.70 24.51
CA VAL A 558 33.96 -4.86 24.78
C VAL A 558 33.20 -5.34 23.54
N ALA A 559 33.61 -4.88 22.35
CA ALA A 559 32.93 -5.20 21.08
C ALA A 559 31.41 -4.90 21.15
N ASP A 560 30.57 -5.78 20.63
CA ASP A 560 29.10 -5.71 20.75
C ASP A 560 28.58 -6.35 22.06
N ASP A 561 29.49 -6.76 22.95
CA ASP A 561 29.21 -7.41 24.23
C ASP A 561 28.42 -8.73 24.11
N HIS A 562 28.56 -9.42 22.97
CA HIS A 562 27.84 -10.66 22.69
C HIS A 562 28.15 -11.75 23.72
N TYR A 563 29.34 -11.74 24.35
CA TYR A 563 29.69 -12.69 25.40
C TYR A 563 28.67 -12.70 26.56
N HIS A 564 28.16 -11.53 26.94
CA HIS A 564 27.15 -11.38 27.98
C HIS A 564 25.72 -11.42 27.43
N ARG A 565 25.53 -10.97 26.18
CA ARG A 565 24.21 -10.68 25.60
C ARG A 565 23.71 -11.73 24.62
N TYR A 566 24.44 -12.84 24.43
CA TYR A 566 24.09 -13.85 23.42
C TYR A 566 22.64 -14.38 23.53
N GLN A 567 22.03 -14.41 24.71
CA GLN A 567 20.63 -14.81 24.86
C GLN A 567 19.65 -13.81 24.20
N GLU A 568 19.93 -12.51 24.33
CA GLU A 568 19.16 -11.45 23.67
C GLU A 568 19.36 -11.52 22.15
N ASP A 569 20.62 -11.72 21.72
CA ASP A 569 20.96 -11.80 20.31
C ASP A 569 20.31 -13.01 19.62
N ILE A 570 20.26 -14.17 20.29
CA ILE A 570 19.50 -15.33 19.81
C ILE A 570 18.00 -15.01 19.73
N GLY A 571 17.47 -14.25 20.69
CA GLY A 571 16.09 -13.76 20.64
C GLY A 571 15.82 -12.95 19.37
N LEU A 572 16.70 -12.00 19.07
CA LEU A 572 16.62 -11.20 17.83
C LEU A 572 16.69 -12.08 16.58
N MET A 573 17.61 -13.05 16.54
CA MET A 573 17.72 -13.97 15.40
C MET A 573 16.43 -14.77 15.21
N LYS A 574 15.78 -15.19 16.30
CA LYS A 574 14.51 -15.91 16.25
C LYS A 574 13.38 -15.03 15.73
N ASP A 575 13.32 -13.79 16.19
CA ASP A 575 12.31 -12.81 15.78
C ASP A 575 12.48 -12.42 14.30
N MET A 576 13.72 -12.39 13.82
CA MET A 576 14.06 -12.24 12.39
C MET A 576 13.80 -13.52 11.57
N GLY A 577 13.40 -14.62 12.23
CA GLY A 577 13.09 -15.90 11.63
C GLY A 577 14.31 -16.72 11.21
N MET A 578 15.55 -16.36 11.57
CA MET A 578 16.76 -17.05 11.09
C MET A 578 16.74 -18.55 11.40
N ASP A 579 17.12 -19.36 10.41
CA ASP A 579 17.24 -20.81 10.51
C ASP A 579 18.62 -21.23 11.03
N ALA A 580 19.64 -20.40 10.79
CA ALA A 580 21.01 -20.66 11.17
C ALA A 580 21.76 -19.43 11.69
N TYR A 581 22.81 -19.67 12.47
CA TYR A 581 23.76 -18.64 12.87
C TYR A 581 25.19 -19.11 12.65
N ARG A 582 25.93 -18.37 11.83
CA ARG A 582 27.35 -18.62 11.61
C ARG A 582 28.18 -17.77 12.57
N PHE A 583 28.95 -18.40 13.44
CA PHE A 583 29.90 -17.69 14.31
C PHE A 583 31.25 -18.39 14.31
N SER A 584 32.28 -17.70 14.77
CA SER A 584 33.59 -18.31 14.98
C SER A 584 33.85 -18.60 16.43
N ILE A 585 34.54 -19.70 16.73
CA ILE A 585 35.08 -19.95 18.07
C ILE A 585 36.45 -19.30 18.17
N SER A 586 36.66 -18.52 19.23
CA SER A 586 37.94 -17.87 19.51
C SER A 586 38.99 -18.92 19.92
N TRP A 587 40.06 -19.07 19.14
CA TRP A 587 41.15 -20.01 19.46
C TRP A 587 41.75 -19.67 20.82
N THR A 588 42.01 -18.40 21.06
CA THR A 588 42.54 -17.90 22.34
C THR A 588 41.60 -18.10 23.53
N ARG A 589 40.30 -18.28 23.31
CA ARG A 589 39.34 -18.57 24.37
C ARG A 589 39.31 -20.04 24.74
N ILE A 590 39.72 -20.93 23.83
CA ILE A 590 39.87 -22.38 24.06
C ILE A 590 41.28 -22.72 24.56
N PHE A 591 42.31 -22.18 23.92
CA PHE A 591 43.72 -22.32 24.30
C PHE A 591 44.34 -20.92 24.47
N PRO A 592 44.42 -20.40 25.70
CA PRO A 592 44.94 -19.06 25.97
C PRO A 592 46.37 -18.83 25.43
N ASP A 593 47.23 -19.84 25.55
CA ASP A 593 48.61 -19.83 25.03
C ASP A 593 48.73 -20.40 23.60
N GLY A 594 47.59 -20.62 22.94
CA GLY A 594 47.45 -21.20 21.61
C GLY A 594 47.55 -22.72 21.52
N VAL A 595 48.19 -23.37 22.49
CA VAL A 595 48.23 -24.83 22.65
C VAL A 595 48.28 -25.21 24.13
N GLY A 596 48.09 -26.49 24.46
CA GLY A 596 48.33 -27.02 25.80
C GLY A 596 47.08 -27.11 26.65
N GLN A 597 46.98 -26.32 27.73
CA GLN A 597 45.87 -26.44 28.67
C GLN A 597 44.61 -25.77 28.12
N ILE A 598 43.51 -26.53 28.05
CA ILE A 598 42.21 -26.01 27.65
C ILE A 598 41.64 -25.11 28.75
N ASN A 599 41.13 -23.95 28.33
CA ASN A 599 40.31 -23.09 29.16
C ASN A 599 38.88 -23.62 29.25
N ARG A 600 38.54 -24.24 30.40
CA ARG A 600 37.22 -24.84 30.62
C ARG A 600 36.08 -23.82 30.62
N VAL A 601 36.31 -22.61 31.13
CA VAL A 601 35.29 -21.57 31.20
C VAL A 601 34.91 -21.10 29.79
N GLY A 602 35.91 -20.93 28.92
CA GLY A 602 35.69 -20.63 27.50
C GLY A 602 34.93 -21.74 26.77
N VAL A 603 35.25 -23.00 27.05
CA VAL A 603 34.50 -24.15 26.50
C VAL A 603 33.04 -24.16 26.98
N ASP A 604 32.81 -23.90 28.26
CA ASP A 604 31.47 -23.87 28.85
C ASP A 604 30.63 -22.72 28.28
N HIS A 605 31.23 -21.56 28.01
CA HIS A 605 30.57 -20.45 27.31
C HIS A 605 30.02 -20.89 25.95
N TYR A 606 30.85 -21.47 25.08
CA TYR A 606 30.39 -21.92 23.76
C TYR A 606 29.39 -23.08 23.85
N ASN A 607 29.52 -23.97 24.83
CA ASN A 607 28.51 -25.00 25.08
C ASN A 607 27.14 -24.39 25.41
N ASN A 608 27.11 -23.42 26.32
CA ASN A 608 25.88 -22.72 26.70
C ASN A 608 25.30 -21.94 25.52
N PHE A 609 26.16 -21.31 24.72
CA PHE A 609 25.74 -20.58 23.54
C PHE A 609 25.13 -21.48 22.46
N ILE A 610 25.83 -22.56 22.09
CA ILE A 610 25.34 -23.56 21.12
C ILE A 610 24.02 -24.17 21.59
N ASN A 611 23.92 -24.52 22.87
CA ASN A 611 22.69 -25.08 23.44
C ASN A 611 21.53 -24.07 23.37
N ALA A 612 21.79 -22.78 23.58
CA ALA A 612 20.78 -21.74 23.48
C ALA A 612 20.29 -21.52 22.04
N LEU A 613 21.19 -21.57 21.04
CA LEU A 613 20.82 -21.52 19.62
C LEU A 613 19.90 -22.69 19.25
N LEU A 614 20.32 -23.91 19.60
CA LEU A 614 19.55 -25.13 19.34
C LEU A 614 18.19 -25.12 20.04
N ALA A 615 18.12 -24.63 21.29
CA ALA A 615 16.87 -24.50 22.02
C ALA A 615 15.85 -23.56 21.34
N LYS A 616 16.31 -22.63 20.49
CA LYS A 616 15.47 -21.72 19.70
C LYS A 616 15.24 -22.21 18.26
N GLY A 617 15.76 -23.39 17.92
CA GLY A 617 15.67 -23.97 16.59
C GLY A 617 16.54 -23.24 15.57
N ILE A 618 17.66 -22.66 16.01
CA ILE A 618 18.65 -22.00 15.15
C ILE A 618 19.85 -22.92 15.05
N GLU A 619 20.22 -23.30 13.83
CA GLU A 619 21.31 -24.22 13.57
C GLU A 619 22.68 -23.51 13.65
N PRO A 620 23.62 -23.99 14.49
CA PRO A 620 24.94 -23.40 14.60
C PRO A 620 25.84 -23.82 13.43
N TYR A 621 26.43 -22.83 12.74
CA TYR A 621 27.46 -23.02 11.72
C TYR A 621 28.78 -22.48 12.26
N VAL A 622 29.72 -23.37 12.61
CA VAL A 622 30.91 -22.96 13.35
C VAL A 622 32.11 -22.75 12.42
N THR A 623 32.61 -21.54 12.41
CA THR A 623 33.92 -21.21 11.84
C THR A 623 35.01 -21.51 12.87
N ILE A 624 35.88 -22.48 12.57
CA ILE A 624 36.96 -22.90 13.46
C ILE A 624 37.99 -21.78 13.66
N PHE A 625 38.26 -20.97 12.64
CA PHE A 625 39.26 -19.90 12.70
C PHE A 625 38.80 -18.64 11.96
N HIS A 626 38.92 -17.48 12.62
CA HIS A 626 38.56 -16.19 12.02
C HIS A 626 39.59 -15.11 12.36
N TRP A 627 40.82 -15.33 11.88
CA TRP A 627 41.94 -14.38 11.94
C TRP A 627 42.38 -14.00 13.36
N ASP A 628 41.98 -14.78 14.36
CA ASP A 628 42.20 -14.57 15.78
C ASP A 628 43.36 -15.41 16.32
N THR A 629 44.45 -15.50 15.55
CA THR A 629 45.64 -16.27 15.91
C THR A 629 46.10 -15.90 17.33
N PRO A 630 46.35 -16.88 18.22
CA PRO A 630 46.92 -16.61 19.53
C PRO A 630 48.23 -15.86 19.44
N GLN A 631 48.35 -14.75 20.17
CA GLN A 631 49.55 -13.91 20.13
C GLN A 631 50.80 -14.69 20.58
N ALA A 632 50.62 -15.67 21.48
CA ALA A 632 51.69 -16.56 21.91
C ALA A 632 52.33 -17.35 20.75
N LEU A 633 51.55 -17.76 19.75
CA LEU A 633 52.07 -18.48 18.57
C LEU A 633 52.77 -17.53 17.59
N GLU A 634 52.21 -16.33 17.42
CA GLU A 634 52.86 -15.25 16.66
C GLU A 634 54.22 -14.89 17.25
N ASP A 635 54.29 -14.72 18.57
CA ASP A 635 55.54 -14.36 19.26
C ASP A 635 56.54 -15.53 19.32
N LYS A 636 56.06 -16.78 19.41
CA LYS A 636 56.92 -17.97 19.53
C LYS A 636 57.60 -18.36 18.22
N TYR A 637 56.88 -18.30 17.10
CA TYR A 637 57.40 -18.78 15.81
C TYR A 637 56.85 -18.03 14.59
N SER A 638 56.32 -16.81 14.76
CA SER A 638 55.73 -16.01 13.67
C SER A 638 54.47 -16.60 13.05
N GLY A 639 53.67 -17.29 13.87
CA GLY A 639 52.31 -17.70 13.52
C GLY A 639 52.24 -18.46 12.20
N TRP A 640 51.48 -17.91 11.24
CA TRP A 640 51.23 -18.54 9.93
C TRP A 640 52.43 -18.61 8.98
N LEU A 641 53.56 -17.97 9.32
CA LEU A 641 54.82 -18.13 8.57
C LEU A 641 55.55 -19.43 8.92
N SER A 642 55.21 -20.07 10.03
CA SER A 642 55.80 -21.34 10.47
C SER A 642 54.89 -22.51 10.13
N PRO A 643 55.40 -23.59 9.49
CA PRO A 643 54.62 -24.82 9.28
C PRO A 643 54.11 -25.47 10.58
N GLN A 644 54.72 -25.16 11.74
CA GLN A 644 54.29 -25.70 13.04
C GLN A 644 52.84 -25.36 13.36
N ILE A 645 52.36 -24.18 12.95
CA ILE A 645 50.99 -23.74 13.24
C ILE A 645 49.93 -24.69 12.68
N ILE A 646 50.26 -25.46 11.64
CA ILE A 646 49.35 -26.43 11.03
C ILE A 646 49.03 -27.54 12.02
N ASN A 647 50.03 -28.03 12.76
CA ASN A 647 49.84 -29.05 13.79
C ASN A 647 49.06 -28.50 14.98
N ASP A 648 49.38 -27.27 15.39
CA ASP A 648 48.72 -26.61 16.51
C ASP A 648 47.25 -26.30 16.18
N PHE A 649 46.98 -25.87 14.94
CA PHE A 649 45.63 -25.65 14.41
C PHE A 649 44.85 -26.96 14.29
N ALA A 650 45.49 -28.05 13.88
CA ALA A 650 44.87 -29.38 13.81
C ALA A 650 44.46 -29.86 15.21
N ALA A 651 45.32 -29.73 16.22
CA ALA A 651 45.02 -30.09 17.61
C ALA A 651 43.89 -29.23 18.19
N TYR A 652 43.88 -27.93 17.87
CA TYR A 652 42.79 -27.04 18.23
C TYR A 652 41.47 -27.47 17.59
N SER A 653 41.48 -27.77 16.28
CA SER A 653 40.32 -28.24 15.54
C SER A 653 39.77 -29.56 16.11
N GLU A 654 40.65 -30.53 16.41
CA GLU A 654 40.29 -31.80 17.05
C GLU A 654 39.58 -31.57 18.38
N THR A 655 40.10 -30.64 19.19
CA THR A 655 39.46 -30.26 20.45
C THR A 655 38.06 -29.68 20.22
N LEU A 656 37.86 -28.82 19.22
CA LEU A 656 36.52 -28.29 18.90
C LEU A 656 35.56 -29.41 18.49
N PHE A 657 36.01 -30.36 17.68
CA PHE A 657 35.18 -31.49 17.26
C PHE A 657 34.79 -32.37 18.43
N GLU A 658 35.71 -32.65 19.35
CA GLU A 658 35.41 -33.40 20.57
C GLU A 658 34.42 -32.68 21.49
N LYS A 659 34.52 -31.35 21.61
CA LYS A 659 33.70 -30.57 22.55
C LYS A 659 32.33 -30.17 21.99
N PHE A 660 32.21 -29.97 20.69
CA PHE A 660 31.04 -29.35 20.08
C PHE A 660 30.44 -30.14 18.90
N GLY A 661 31.18 -31.11 18.32
CA GLY A 661 30.76 -31.81 17.09
C GLY A 661 29.54 -32.74 17.25
N ASP A 662 29.15 -33.07 18.48
CA ASP A 662 27.90 -33.78 18.74
C ASP A 662 26.66 -32.93 18.42
N ARG A 663 26.79 -31.60 18.48
CA ARG A 663 25.72 -30.61 18.32
C ARG A 663 25.88 -29.69 17.12
N VAL A 664 27.09 -29.53 16.60
CA VAL A 664 27.39 -28.76 15.40
C VAL A 664 27.51 -29.72 14.22
N LYS A 665 26.57 -29.65 13.27
CA LYS A 665 26.48 -30.57 12.13
C LYS A 665 27.00 -30.01 10.82
N ASN A 666 27.26 -28.69 10.76
CA ASN A 666 27.63 -27.97 9.55
C ASN A 666 28.77 -26.97 9.78
#